data_AF-A0A258M5X2-F1
#
_entry.id   AF-A0A258M5X2-F1
#
_cell.length_a   1.000
_cell.length_b   1.000
_cell.length_c   1.000
_cell.angle_alpha   90.00
_cell.angle_beta   90.00
_cell.angle_gamma   90.00
#
_symmetry.space_group_name_H-M   'P 1'
#
loop_
_entity.id
_entity.type
_entity.pdbx_description
1 polymer ?
#
loop_
_entity_poly.entity_id
_entity_poly.type
_entity_poly.pdbx_seq_one_letter_code
_entity_poly.pdbx_strand_id
1 'polypeptide(L)'
;MRPAALDPLFAPLTSLKGIGPKLERPFARLLGREAPRVVDLLFHLPSGLVDRRARPTLAEAIPDTDVTVEIRVDGHQPPPPGRRAPHRTYVSDATGDLVLVFFNMDATVLERMLPVGSTRWLCGRIALYDGMRQMAHPDRILDEAGLARLPPIEPVYPLVEGLAAGQVRRAMEAALARIPDLAEMLPAQLVAAQGWPSFRQALHAVHKPQGLNDIAVTGLPWQRLAFEELLAHQLTLALTRAHQIEAGGRASRGDGALVERLRGTLPFRLTQAQEEAVRAIREDIAAEKRMLRLLQGDVGSGKTVVALMAAACVMETGRQAALMAPTEVLARQHQETIAPLAARAGIEVALLTGREKGRARQAILDRLRTGEIGLLMGTHALIQPDVAFKDLALAIVDEQHRFGVEQRLTLARKGAAADMLLMTATPIPRTLVLTLFGDMAISELREKPPGRQKIDTRSVSLDRLEDVVEAAGRAIAAGAQAYWICPLVEESDLSDLAAATDRHEALKTRFGAAVDLVHGKMSGADKDAAMARFASGEARILVATTVVEVGVNVPNATLMVIEHAERFGLAQLHQLRGRVGRGEKASTCLLLYKAPLGETAKARLAMLRASEDGFAIAEEDLRLRGEGDVLGTRQSGFPGFALARLELHSALLPEARATAAALLARDEGLTSEDSAPLRALLYLHGRDAAMRFLAAG
;
A
#
# COMPACT_ATOMS: atom_id res chain seq x y z
N MET A 1 -1.69 -13.11 -28.37
CA MET A 1 -2.23 -11.91 -29.06
C MET A 1 -3.57 -11.56 -28.42
N ARG A 2 -3.90 -10.27 -28.21
CA ARG A 2 -5.15 -9.87 -27.53
C ARG A 2 -6.38 -10.33 -28.33
N PRO A 3 -7.39 -10.94 -27.71
CA PRO A 3 -8.65 -11.27 -28.38
C PRO A 3 -9.30 -10.03 -28.98
N ALA A 4 -9.67 -10.09 -30.26
CA ALA A 4 -10.29 -8.97 -30.99
C ALA A 4 -11.59 -8.48 -30.32
N ALA A 5 -12.31 -9.38 -29.65
CA ALA A 5 -13.50 -9.04 -28.88
C ALA A 5 -13.25 -7.98 -27.79
N LEU A 6 -12.02 -7.86 -27.27
CA LEU A 6 -11.67 -6.88 -26.25
C LEU A 6 -11.26 -5.51 -26.82
N ASP A 7 -11.01 -5.39 -28.12
CA ASP A 7 -10.50 -4.15 -28.72
C ASP A 7 -11.31 -2.89 -28.37
N PRO A 8 -12.66 -2.91 -28.33
CA PRO A 8 -13.46 -1.75 -27.89
C PRO A 8 -13.14 -1.26 -26.48
N LEU A 9 -12.76 -2.16 -25.57
CA LEU A 9 -12.45 -1.86 -24.18
C LEU A 9 -11.03 -1.28 -24.01
N PHE A 10 -10.13 -1.61 -24.94
CA PHE A 10 -8.73 -1.14 -24.89
C PHE A 10 -8.48 0.09 -25.76
N ALA A 11 -9.50 0.59 -26.45
CA ALA A 11 -9.42 1.84 -27.19
C ALA A 11 -9.03 3.00 -26.25
N PRO A 12 -8.27 4.00 -26.74
CA PRO A 12 -7.98 5.21 -25.99
C PRO A 12 -9.26 5.88 -25.51
N LEU A 13 -9.25 6.45 -24.31
CA LEU A 13 -10.44 7.10 -23.74
C LEU A 13 -10.90 8.29 -24.61
N THR A 14 -9.97 8.96 -25.30
CA THR A 14 -10.25 10.03 -26.28
C THR A 14 -11.06 9.57 -27.49
N SER A 15 -11.22 8.26 -27.72
CA SER A 15 -12.13 7.72 -28.73
C SER A 15 -13.62 7.82 -28.34
N LEU A 16 -13.92 8.09 -27.07
CA LEU A 16 -15.29 8.31 -26.61
C LEU A 16 -15.77 9.72 -26.98
N LYS A 17 -17.00 9.79 -27.48
CA LYS A 17 -17.63 11.06 -27.85
C LYS A 17 -17.73 11.97 -26.62
N GLY A 18 -17.19 13.18 -26.73
CA GLY A 18 -17.23 14.19 -25.65
C GLY A 18 -15.96 14.27 -24.82
N ILE A 19 -14.95 13.41 -25.06
CA ILE A 19 -13.64 13.47 -24.40
C ILE A 19 -12.61 14.03 -25.39
N GLY A 20 -12.44 15.36 -25.35
CA GLY A 20 -11.41 16.04 -26.15
C GLY A 20 -10.03 16.06 -25.45
N PRO A 21 -8.98 16.54 -26.15
CA PRO A 21 -7.60 16.59 -25.62
C PRO A 21 -7.46 17.35 -24.28
N LYS A 22 -8.35 18.34 -24.03
CA LYS A 22 -8.37 19.09 -22.77
C LYS A 22 -8.81 18.25 -21.57
N LEU A 23 -9.66 17.24 -21.78
CA LEU A 23 -10.18 16.37 -20.71
C LEU A 23 -9.30 15.13 -20.49
N GLU A 24 -8.43 14.80 -21.44
CA GLU A 24 -7.54 13.64 -21.36
C GLU A 24 -6.63 13.69 -20.12
N ARG A 25 -5.95 14.82 -19.86
CA ARG A 25 -5.07 14.97 -18.69
C ARG A 25 -5.80 14.84 -17.35
N PRO A 26 -6.96 15.49 -17.13
CA PRO A 26 -7.75 15.24 -15.94
C PRO A 26 -8.20 13.78 -15.79
N PHE A 27 -8.63 13.10 -16.87
CA PHE A 27 -8.98 11.67 -16.80
C PHE A 27 -7.77 10.77 -16.53
N ALA A 28 -6.60 11.08 -17.08
CA ALA A 28 -5.36 10.38 -16.81
C ALA A 28 -4.99 10.44 -15.31
N ARG A 29 -5.19 11.61 -14.68
CA ARG A 29 -5.03 11.77 -13.22
C ARG A 29 -6.08 10.98 -12.45
N LEU A 30 -7.35 11.06 -12.84
CA LEU A 30 -8.46 10.34 -12.19
C LEU A 30 -8.21 8.83 -12.17
N LEU A 31 -7.79 8.28 -13.30
CA LEU A 31 -7.61 6.83 -13.51
C LEU A 31 -6.19 6.35 -13.21
N GLY A 32 -5.29 7.24 -12.76
CA GLY A 32 -3.90 6.91 -12.43
C GLY A 32 -3.07 6.36 -13.59
N ARG A 33 -3.42 6.68 -14.83
CA ARG A 33 -2.81 6.15 -16.07
C ARG A 33 -2.51 7.25 -17.06
N GLU A 34 -1.28 7.30 -17.58
CA GLU A 34 -0.86 8.30 -18.58
C GLU A 34 -1.70 8.24 -19.85
N ALA A 35 -1.98 7.03 -20.35
CA ALA A 35 -2.84 6.76 -21.48
C ALA A 35 -4.09 5.97 -21.01
N PRO A 36 -5.16 6.64 -20.56
CA PRO A 36 -6.36 5.97 -20.09
C PRO A 36 -7.12 5.31 -21.24
N ARG A 37 -7.68 4.12 -20.98
CA ARG A 37 -8.49 3.33 -21.91
C ARG A 37 -9.93 3.27 -21.44
N VAL A 38 -10.83 2.81 -22.31
CA VAL A 38 -12.26 2.64 -21.99
C VAL A 38 -12.46 1.72 -20.77
N VAL A 39 -11.73 0.59 -20.69
CA VAL A 39 -11.80 -0.34 -19.55
C VAL A 39 -11.39 0.30 -18.23
N ASP A 40 -10.41 1.22 -18.26
CA ASP A 40 -9.94 1.89 -17.05
C ASP A 40 -11.05 2.78 -16.47
N LEU A 41 -11.85 3.41 -17.33
CA LEU A 41 -13.05 4.14 -16.91
C LEU A 41 -14.15 3.21 -16.41
N LEU A 42 -14.39 2.07 -17.06
CA LEU A 42 -15.38 1.07 -16.60
C LEU A 42 -15.02 0.44 -15.25
N PHE A 43 -13.76 0.47 -14.84
CA PHE A 43 -13.34 0.02 -13.51
C PHE A 43 -13.32 1.15 -12.47
N HIS A 44 -13.66 2.38 -12.87
CA HIS A 44 -13.89 3.51 -11.96
C HIS A 44 -15.29 3.43 -11.34
N LEU A 45 -15.43 2.59 -10.33
CA LEU A 45 -16.71 2.30 -9.69
C LEU A 45 -17.23 3.49 -8.85
N PRO A 46 -18.56 3.67 -8.73
CA PRO A 46 -19.14 4.73 -7.93
C PRO A 46 -18.86 4.54 -6.44
N SER A 47 -18.77 5.65 -5.71
CA SER A 47 -18.60 5.71 -4.25
C SER A 47 -19.92 5.90 -3.50
N GLY A 48 -20.99 6.27 -4.21
CA GLY A 48 -22.30 6.48 -3.62
C GLY A 48 -23.38 6.63 -4.69
N LEU A 49 -24.59 6.95 -4.25
CA LEU A 49 -25.71 7.28 -5.13
C LEU A 49 -26.49 8.45 -4.57
N VAL A 50 -27.20 9.14 -5.46
CA VAL A 50 -28.24 10.09 -5.11
C VAL A 50 -29.57 9.53 -5.59
N ASP A 51 -30.50 9.35 -4.68
CA ASP A 51 -31.87 8.93 -4.99
C ASP A 51 -32.70 10.17 -5.37
N ARG A 52 -33.15 10.22 -6.62
CA ARG A 52 -33.95 11.32 -7.19
C ARG A 52 -35.44 10.94 -7.33
N ARG A 53 -35.86 9.80 -6.76
CA ARG A 53 -37.27 9.36 -6.76
C ARG A 53 -38.13 10.19 -5.82
N ALA A 54 -37.55 10.61 -4.69
CA ALA A 54 -38.23 11.45 -3.72
C ALA A 54 -38.40 12.87 -4.29
N ARG A 55 -39.66 13.26 -4.47
CA ARG A 55 -40.06 14.60 -4.94
C ARG A 55 -40.99 15.26 -3.93
N PRO A 56 -40.49 15.59 -2.73
CA PRO A 56 -41.32 16.20 -1.69
C PRO A 56 -41.71 17.62 -2.10
N THR A 57 -42.78 18.13 -1.48
CA THR A 57 -43.02 19.58 -1.44
C THR A 57 -41.97 20.27 -0.57
N LEU A 58 -41.81 21.60 -0.70
CA LEU A 58 -40.87 22.37 0.12
C LEU A 58 -41.16 22.23 1.62
N ALA A 59 -42.44 22.08 2.01
CA ALA A 59 -42.82 21.86 3.40
C ALA A 59 -42.37 20.50 3.95
N GLU A 60 -42.44 19.45 3.13
CA GLU A 60 -42.10 18.07 3.49
C GLU A 60 -40.61 17.76 3.35
N ALA A 61 -39.86 18.61 2.64
CA ALA A 61 -38.44 18.42 2.44
C ALA A 61 -37.69 18.49 3.78
N ILE A 62 -37.02 17.40 4.12
CA ILE A 62 -36.21 17.28 5.34
C ILE A 62 -34.92 18.09 5.14
N PRO A 63 -34.58 19.04 6.03
CA PRO A 63 -33.31 19.76 5.96
C PRO A 63 -32.11 18.81 5.92
N ASP A 64 -31.05 19.26 5.27
CA ASP A 64 -29.79 18.56 5.09
C ASP A 64 -29.87 17.25 4.28
N THR A 65 -30.93 17.06 3.49
CA THR A 65 -31.08 15.94 2.54
C THR A 65 -31.07 16.41 1.08
N ASP A 66 -30.62 15.55 0.18
CA ASP A 66 -30.71 15.78 -1.27
C ASP A 66 -32.14 15.52 -1.73
N VAL A 67 -32.74 16.51 -2.38
CA VAL A 67 -34.13 16.43 -2.86
C VAL A 67 -34.25 16.90 -4.30
N THR A 68 -35.33 16.48 -4.97
CA THR A 68 -35.76 17.05 -6.24
C THR A 68 -37.11 17.73 -6.04
N VAL A 69 -37.13 19.06 -6.04
CA VAL A 69 -38.33 19.85 -5.74
C VAL A 69 -38.82 20.59 -6.98
N GLU A 70 -40.13 20.62 -7.17
CA GLU A 70 -40.79 21.48 -8.16
C GLU A 70 -40.97 22.87 -7.56
N ILE A 71 -40.52 23.89 -8.28
CA ILE A 71 -40.64 25.28 -7.83
C ILE A 71 -41.14 26.18 -8.94
N ARG A 72 -41.69 27.32 -8.55
CA ARG A 72 -41.94 28.49 -9.38
C ARG A 72 -40.94 29.58 -9.02
N VAL A 73 -40.37 30.23 -10.03
CA VAL A 73 -39.42 31.34 -9.80
C VAL A 73 -40.19 32.63 -9.53
N ASP A 74 -39.96 33.25 -8.38
CA ASP A 74 -40.66 34.47 -7.96
C ASP A 74 -39.87 35.74 -8.27
N GLY A 75 -38.55 35.70 -8.13
CA GLY A 75 -37.71 36.87 -8.39
C GLY A 75 -36.22 36.68 -8.10
N HIS A 76 -35.42 37.60 -8.63
CA HIS A 76 -33.96 37.62 -8.44
C HIS A 76 -33.53 38.82 -7.59
N GLN A 77 -32.51 38.61 -6.77
CA GLN A 77 -31.80 39.64 -6.04
C GLN A 77 -30.30 39.54 -6.36
N PRO A 78 -29.81 40.34 -7.32
CA PRO A 78 -28.39 40.38 -7.65
C PRO A 78 -27.57 40.97 -6.49
N PRO A 79 -26.26 40.66 -6.43
CA PRO A 79 -25.40 41.22 -5.40
C PRO A 79 -25.29 42.75 -5.54
N PRO A 80 -25.24 43.52 -4.44
CA PRO A 80 -25.08 44.96 -4.50
C PRO A 80 -23.76 45.36 -5.20
N PRO A 81 -23.76 46.44 -6.01
CA PRO A 81 -22.55 46.92 -6.66
C PRO A 81 -21.39 47.13 -5.66
N GLY A 82 -20.21 46.57 -5.98
CA GLY A 82 -19.00 46.73 -5.17
C GLY A 82 -18.92 45.91 -3.88
N ARG A 83 -19.91 45.07 -3.55
CA ARG A 83 -19.85 44.13 -2.42
C ARG A 83 -19.76 42.68 -2.88
N ARG A 84 -18.94 41.88 -2.19
CA ARG A 84 -18.81 40.44 -2.42
C ARG A 84 -19.96 39.69 -1.71
N ALA A 85 -21.16 39.83 -2.25
CA ALA A 85 -22.37 39.14 -1.78
C ALA A 85 -22.80 38.05 -2.79
N PRO A 86 -23.54 37.02 -2.37
CA PRO A 86 -24.12 36.06 -3.30
C PRO A 86 -25.33 36.64 -4.04
N HIS A 87 -25.58 36.13 -5.25
CA HIS A 87 -26.86 36.31 -5.94
C HIS A 87 -27.91 35.40 -5.29
N ARG A 88 -29.08 35.95 -4.98
CA ARG A 88 -30.20 35.18 -4.41
C ARG A 88 -31.34 35.09 -5.41
N THR A 89 -31.97 33.94 -5.52
CA THR A 89 -33.19 33.76 -6.31
C THR A 89 -34.27 33.19 -5.40
N TYR A 90 -35.38 33.89 -5.31
CA TYR A 90 -36.54 33.50 -4.51
C TYR A 90 -37.43 32.61 -5.36
N VAL A 91 -37.74 31.44 -4.82
CA VAL A 91 -38.61 30.45 -5.44
C VAL A 91 -39.60 29.91 -4.42
N SER A 92 -40.76 29.50 -4.88
CA SER A 92 -41.83 28.98 -4.02
C SER A 92 -42.52 27.79 -4.65
N ASP A 93 -43.22 27.02 -3.83
CA ASP A 93 -44.22 26.04 -4.27
C ASP A 93 -45.56 26.31 -3.55
N ALA A 94 -46.52 25.40 -3.66
CA ALA A 94 -47.83 25.57 -3.00
C ALA A 94 -47.75 25.52 -1.46
N THR A 95 -46.60 25.16 -0.87
CA THR A 95 -46.42 24.83 0.54
C THR A 95 -45.41 25.70 1.28
N GLY A 96 -44.55 26.43 0.58
CA GLY A 96 -43.65 27.42 1.18
C GLY A 96 -42.61 28.00 0.24
N ASP A 97 -41.63 28.68 0.83
CA ASP A 97 -40.57 29.42 0.13
C ASP A 97 -39.20 28.75 0.27
N LEU A 98 -38.34 28.96 -0.72
CA LEU A 98 -36.94 28.54 -0.77
C LEU A 98 -36.09 29.64 -1.40
N VAL A 99 -34.89 29.86 -0.84
CA VAL A 99 -33.92 30.81 -1.40
C VAL A 99 -32.77 30.05 -2.05
N LEU A 100 -32.58 30.24 -3.36
CA LEU A 100 -31.40 29.76 -4.05
C LEU A 100 -30.25 30.75 -3.87
N VAL A 101 -29.07 30.24 -3.54
CA VAL A 101 -27.88 31.07 -3.29
C VAL A 101 -26.78 30.68 -4.27
N PHE A 102 -26.32 31.65 -5.08
CA PHE A 102 -25.23 31.46 -6.04
C PHE A 102 -24.07 32.41 -5.74
N PHE A 103 -22.88 31.85 -5.55
CA PHE A 103 -21.64 32.60 -5.41
C PHE A 103 -20.96 32.78 -6.77
N ASN A 104 -20.54 34.01 -7.09
CA ASN A 104 -19.75 34.34 -8.29
C ASN A 104 -20.36 33.89 -9.64
N MET A 105 -21.69 33.79 -9.74
CA MET A 105 -22.38 33.51 -11.00
C MET A 105 -22.87 34.79 -11.68
N ASP A 106 -22.82 34.80 -13.01
CA ASP A 106 -23.34 35.88 -13.83
C ASP A 106 -24.87 35.97 -13.72
N ALA A 107 -25.38 37.15 -13.36
CA ALA A 107 -26.81 37.37 -13.14
C ALA A 107 -27.64 37.12 -14.42
N THR A 108 -27.11 37.49 -15.59
CA THR A 108 -27.77 37.30 -16.89
C THR A 108 -27.93 35.82 -17.21
N VAL A 109 -26.94 35.00 -16.85
CA VAL A 109 -27.02 33.54 -17.04
C VAL A 109 -28.09 32.94 -16.13
N LEU A 110 -28.16 33.39 -14.88
CA LEU A 110 -29.16 32.93 -13.91
C LEU A 110 -30.58 33.29 -14.35
N GLU A 111 -30.83 34.54 -14.76
CA GLU A 111 -32.14 34.99 -15.23
C GLU A 111 -32.63 34.21 -16.47
N ARG A 112 -31.70 33.76 -17.32
CA ARG A 112 -32.04 32.91 -18.47
C ARG A 112 -32.35 31.46 -18.07
N MET A 113 -31.64 30.92 -17.07
CA MET A 113 -31.88 29.55 -16.57
C MET A 113 -33.14 29.45 -15.71
N LEU A 114 -33.40 30.49 -14.92
CA LEU A 114 -34.51 30.63 -13.98
C LEU A 114 -35.37 31.86 -14.35
N PRO A 115 -36.08 31.91 -15.49
CA PRO A 115 -36.95 33.04 -15.79
C PRO A 115 -38.06 33.21 -14.75
N VAL A 116 -38.30 34.44 -14.32
CA VAL A 116 -39.39 34.77 -13.38
C VAL A 116 -40.73 34.29 -13.93
N GLY A 117 -41.52 33.65 -13.07
CA GLY A 117 -42.82 33.05 -13.40
C GLY A 117 -42.74 31.65 -14.02
N SER A 118 -41.54 31.13 -14.32
CA SER A 118 -41.40 29.78 -14.87
C SER A 118 -41.36 28.69 -13.80
N THR A 119 -41.86 27.51 -14.14
CA THR A 119 -41.71 26.29 -13.32
C THR A 119 -40.40 25.59 -13.65
N ARG A 120 -39.66 25.17 -12.63
CA ARG A 120 -38.40 24.44 -12.75
C ARG A 120 -38.32 23.36 -11.68
N TRP A 121 -37.55 22.31 -11.95
CA TRP A 121 -37.21 21.29 -10.98
C TRP A 121 -35.77 21.48 -10.53
N LEU A 122 -35.59 21.68 -9.23
CA LEU A 122 -34.29 21.86 -8.62
C LEU A 122 -33.84 20.56 -7.98
N CYS A 123 -32.63 20.14 -8.30
CA CYS A 123 -31.96 19.04 -7.61
C CYS A 123 -30.86 19.62 -6.74
N GLY A 124 -30.84 19.28 -5.46
CA GLY A 124 -29.77 19.70 -4.56
C GLY A 124 -30.15 19.54 -3.09
N ARG A 125 -29.24 19.95 -2.23
CA ARG A 125 -29.40 19.87 -0.79
C ARG A 125 -30.10 21.12 -0.26
N ILE A 126 -31.23 20.92 0.44
CA ILE A 126 -31.90 22.00 1.16
C ILE A 126 -31.29 22.11 2.56
N ALA A 127 -30.82 23.28 2.94
CA ALA A 127 -30.34 23.59 4.28
C ALA A 127 -31.25 24.64 4.94
N LEU A 128 -31.24 24.69 6.27
CA LEU A 128 -31.91 25.75 7.02
C LEU A 128 -30.87 26.78 7.46
N TYR A 129 -31.00 28.02 7.02
CA TYR A 129 -30.12 29.12 7.40
C TYR A 129 -30.95 30.33 7.83
N ASP A 130 -30.71 30.78 9.06
CA ASP A 130 -31.46 31.88 9.69
C ASP A 130 -32.98 31.69 9.65
N GLY A 131 -33.42 30.44 9.90
CA GLY A 131 -34.83 30.05 9.85
C GLY A 131 -35.44 29.94 8.45
N MET A 132 -34.72 30.29 7.39
CA MET A 132 -35.16 30.17 6.00
C MET A 132 -34.58 28.93 5.33
N ARG A 133 -35.39 28.25 4.51
CA ARG A 133 -34.90 27.18 3.64
C ARG A 133 -34.04 27.79 2.54
N GLN A 134 -32.85 27.26 2.36
CA GLN A 134 -31.92 27.71 1.33
C GLN A 134 -31.31 26.51 0.60
N MET A 135 -31.05 26.69 -0.70
CA MET A 135 -30.30 25.73 -1.50
C MET A 135 -29.14 26.48 -2.17
N ALA A 136 -27.94 26.27 -1.65
CA ALA A 136 -26.73 26.85 -2.22
C ALA A 136 -26.28 26.03 -3.43
N HIS A 137 -26.13 26.67 -4.59
CA HIS A 137 -25.76 26.04 -5.86
C HIS A 137 -26.49 24.71 -6.13
N PRO A 138 -27.75 24.74 -6.59
CA PRO A 138 -28.44 23.54 -7.03
C PRO A 138 -27.57 22.70 -7.97
N ASP A 139 -27.51 21.39 -7.73
CA ASP A 139 -26.80 20.43 -8.59
C ASP A 139 -27.29 20.52 -10.03
N ARG A 140 -28.60 20.71 -10.19
CA ARG A 140 -29.29 20.83 -11.47
C ARG A 140 -30.49 21.76 -11.36
N ILE A 141 -30.70 22.52 -12.42
CA ILE A 141 -31.92 23.27 -12.69
C ILE A 141 -32.49 22.68 -13.98
N LEU A 142 -33.67 22.07 -13.88
CA LEU A 142 -34.29 21.31 -14.96
C LEU A 142 -35.61 21.96 -15.39
N ASP A 143 -35.89 21.88 -16.69
CA ASP A 143 -37.23 22.03 -17.24
C ASP A 143 -37.94 20.66 -17.30
N GLU A 144 -39.17 20.64 -17.79
CA GLU A 144 -39.98 19.41 -17.87
C GLU A 144 -39.31 18.33 -18.73
N ALA A 145 -38.68 18.72 -19.85
CA ALA A 145 -37.93 17.82 -20.71
C ALA A 145 -36.68 17.27 -20.01
N GLY A 146 -35.99 18.07 -19.21
CA GLY A 146 -34.85 17.69 -18.40
C GLY A 146 -35.24 16.74 -17.27
N LEU A 147 -36.38 16.97 -16.60
CA LEU A 147 -36.91 16.08 -15.58
C LEU A 147 -37.27 14.70 -16.16
N ALA A 148 -37.90 14.66 -17.33
CA ALA A 148 -38.25 13.40 -18.00
C ALA A 148 -37.02 12.54 -18.35
N ARG A 149 -35.84 13.16 -18.51
CA ARG A 149 -34.56 12.50 -18.77
C ARG A 149 -33.74 12.22 -17.51
N LEU A 150 -34.17 12.70 -16.35
CA LEU A 150 -33.45 12.51 -15.09
C LEU A 150 -33.61 11.04 -14.66
N PRO A 151 -32.52 10.28 -14.52
CA PRO A 151 -32.62 8.92 -14.01
C PRO A 151 -33.08 8.95 -12.54
N PRO A 152 -33.88 7.97 -12.10
CA PRO A 152 -34.41 7.93 -10.74
C PRO A 152 -33.30 7.81 -9.69
N ILE A 153 -32.17 7.21 -10.05
CA ILE A 153 -30.99 7.08 -9.20
C ILE A 153 -29.77 7.47 -10.01
N GLU A 154 -28.92 8.31 -9.43
CA GLU A 154 -27.68 8.76 -10.05
C GLU A 154 -26.46 8.21 -9.28
N PRO A 155 -25.56 7.47 -9.93
CA PRO A 155 -24.30 7.08 -9.31
C PRO A 155 -23.39 8.31 -9.11
N VAL A 156 -22.73 8.35 -7.96
CA VAL A 156 -21.72 9.35 -7.60
C VAL A 156 -20.35 8.71 -7.75
N TYR A 157 -19.48 9.36 -8.53
CA TYR A 157 -18.12 8.91 -8.77
C TYR A 157 -17.12 9.78 -8.01
N PRO A 158 -15.99 9.22 -7.55
CA PRO A 158 -14.84 10.03 -7.15
C PRO A 158 -14.40 10.94 -8.29
N LEU A 159 -13.98 12.17 -7.97
CA LEU A 159 -13.59 13.20 -8.93
C LEU A 159 -12.20 13.75 -8.61
N VAL A 160 -11.58 14.39 -9.61
CA VAL A 160 -10.33 15.17 -9.46
C VAL A 160 -10.56 16.58 -10.00
N GLU A 161 -9.69 17.51 -9.59
CA GLU A 161 -9.72 18.88 -10.09
C GLU A 161 -9.70 18.94 -11.63
N GLY A 162 -10.62 19.72 -12.20
CA GLY A 162 -10.79 19.87 -13.64
C GLY A 162 -11.74 18.86 -14.29
N LEU A 163 -12.36 17.95 -13.52
CA LEU A 163 -13.46 17.11 -13.97
C LEU A 163 -14.75 17.37 -13.19
N ALA A 164 -15.81 17.69 -13.92
CA ALA A 164 -17.16 17.78 -13.36
C ALA A 164 -17.88 16.43 -13.40
N ALA A 165 -18.77 16.17 -12.43
CA ALA A 165 -19.55 14.93 -12.35
C ALA A 165 -20.30 14.61 -13.66
N GLY A 166 -20.87 15.62 -14.32
CA GLY A 166 -21.58 15.44 -15.61
C GLY A 166 -20.68 15.05 -16.78
N GLN A 167 -19.37 15.32 -16.72
CA GLN A 167 -18.42 14.85 -17.73
C GLN A 167 -18.11 13.37 -17.53
N VAL A 168 -17.85 12.95 -16.28
CA VAL A 168 -17.59 11.53 -15.94
C VAL A 168 -18.80 10.67 -16.26
N ARG A 169 -20.02 11.11 -15.95
CA ARG A 169 -21.25 10.35 -16.25
C ARG A 169 -21.48 10.15 -17.75
N ARG A 170 -21.32 11.18 -18.57
CA ARG A 170 -21.44 11.06 -20.03
C ARG A 170 -20.36 10.16 -20.62
N ALA A 171 -19.13 10.26 -20.10
CA ALA A 171 -18.04 9.38 -20.48
C ALA A 171 -18.37 7.91 -20.12
N MET A 172 -18.91 7.67 -18.92
CA MET A 172 -19.30 6.34 -18.46
C MET A 172 -20.44 5.76 -19.30
N GLU A 173 -21.47 6.54 -19.64
CA GLU A 173 -22.54 6.10 -20.55
C GLU A 173 -21.99 5.70 -21.92
N ALA A 174 -21.06 6.48 -22.47
CA ALA A 174 -20.39 6.15 -23.72
C ALA A 174 -19.51 4.90 -23.60
N ALA A 175 -18.86 4.69 -22.45
CA ALA A 175 -18.04 3.50 -22.18
C ALA A 175 -18.90 2.23 -22.02
N LEU A 176 -20.02 2.30 -21.30
CA LEU A 176 -20.97 1.19 -21.15
C LEU A 176 -21.49 0.69 -22.52
N ALA A 177 -21.73 1.61 -23.46
CA ALA A 177 -22.15 1.27 -24.81
C ALA A 177 -21.06 0.55 -25.64
N ARG A 178 -19.79 0.57 -25.20
CA ARG A 178 -18.67 -0.13 -25.85
C ARG A 178 -18.45 -1.54 -25.29
N ILE A 179 -19.16 -1.96 -24.25
CA ILE A 179 -19.00 -3.29 -23.68
C ILE A 179 -19.39 -4.32 -24.75
N PRO A 180 -18.46 -5.19 -25.18
CA PRO A 180 -18.72 -6.25 -26.16
C PRO A 180 -19.47 -7.41 -25.48
N ASP A 181 -20.12 -8.26 -26.28
CA ASP A 181 -20.73 -9.47 -25.74
C ASP A 181 -19.62 -10.50 -25.58
N LEU A 182 -19.20 -10.71 -24.33
CA LEU A 182 -18.12 -11.62 -23.99
C LEU A 182 -18.70 -12.95 -23.57
N ALA A 183 -18.10 -14.04 -24.03
CA ALA A 183 -18.34 -15.35 -23.48
C ALA A 183 -18.08 -15.33 -21.96
N GLU A 184 -18.85 -16.14 -21.22
CA GLU A 184 -18.70 -16.22 -19.77
C GLU A 184 -17.27 -16.65 -19.41
N MET A 185 -16.61 -15.82 -18.60
CA MET A 185 -15.20 -16.00 -18.22
C MET A 185 -15.05 -16.85 -16.96
N LEU A 186 -16.14 -17.06 -16.21
CA LEU A 186 -16.15 -17.91 -15.02
C LEU A 186 -16.80 -19.28 -15.31
N PRO A 187 -16.47 -20.33 -14.53
CA PRO A 187 -17.17 -21.61 -14.65
C PRO A 187 -18.68 -21.45 -14.39
N ALA A 188 -19.53 -22.00 -15.27
CA ALA A 188 -20.99 -21.86 -15.18
C ALA A 188 -21.57 -22.34 -13.83
N GLN A 189 -20.99 -23.39 -13.25
CA GLN A 189 -21.38 -23.91 -11.93
C GLN A 189 -21.13 -22.90 -10.82
N LEU A 190 -20.03 -22.15 -10.89
CA LEU A 190 -19.67 -21.13 -9.92
C LEU A 190 -20.61 -19.92 -10.01
N VAL A 191 -20.89 -19.45 -11.23
CA VAL A 191 -21.83 -18.36 -11.49
C VAL A 191 -23.22 -18.71 -10.95
N ALA A 192 -23.69 -19.93 -11.21
CA ALA A 192 -24.98 -20.40 -10.71
C ALA A 192 -25.01 -20.54 -9.18
N ALA A 193 -23.95 -21.06 -8.56
CA ALA A 193 -23.88 -21.24 -7.10
C ALA A 193 -23.89 -19.90 -6.35
N GLN A 194 -23.21 -18.88 -6.88
CA GLN A 194 -23.10 -17.55 -6.28
C GLN A 194 -24.25 -16.62 -6.68
N GLY A 195 -25.08 -17.01 -7.65
CA GLY A 195 -26.15 -16.17 -8.19
C GLY A 195 -25.64 -14.90 -8.88
N TRP A 196 -24.43 -14.96 -9.45
CA TRP A 196 -23.82 -13.76 -10.01
C TRP A 196 -24.38 -13.40 -11.39
N PRO A 197 -24.48 -12.09 -11.70
CA PRO A 197 -24.78 -11.63 -13.06
C PRO A 197 -23.60 -11.90 -14.01
N SER A 198 -23.86 -11.82 -15.32
CA SER A 198 -22.77 -11.84 -16.31
C SER A 198 -21.88 -10.61 -16.19
N PHE A 199 -20.65 -10.64 -16.71
CA PHE A 199 -19.72 -9.49 -16.68
C PHE A 199 -20.36 -8.18 -17.17
N ARG A 200 -21.05 -8.24 -18.32
CA ARG A 200 -21.78 -7.11 -18.88
C ARG A 200 -22.85 -6.61 -17.91
N GLN A 201 -23.67 -7.51 -17.38
CA GLN A 201 -24.74 -7.17 -16.45
C GLN A 201 -24.19 -6.58 -15.14
N ALA A 202 -23.07 -7.10 -14.63
CA ALA A 202 -22.41 -6.61 -13.43
C ALA A 202 -21.95 -5.16 -13.60
N LEU A 203 -21.23 -4.84 -14.68
CA LEU A 203 -20.81 -3.46 -14.98
C LEU A 203 -22.02 -2.54 -15.17
N HIS A 204 -23.06 -3.00 -15.89
CA HIS A 204 -24.27 -2.20 -16.05
C HIS A 204 -24.98 -1.95 -14.72
N ALA A 205 -25.09 -2.95 -13.83
CA ALA A 205 -25.74 -2.79 -12.53
C ALA A 205 -24.99 -1.80 -11.64
N VAL A 206 -23.66 -1.90 -11.55
CA VAL A 206 -22.86 -0.99 -10.73
C VAL A 206 -22.92 0.45 -11.27
N HIS A 207 -22.89 0.65 -12.59
CA HIS A 207 -22.90 2.00 -13.19
C HIS A 207 -24.29 2.57 -13.50
N LYS A 208 -25.34 1.74 -13.46
CA LYS A 208 -26.75 2.13 -13.58
C LYS A 208 -27.57 1.47 -12.46
N PRO A 209 -27.29 1.82 -11.20
CA PRO A 209 -27.89 1.14 -10.06
C PRO A 209 -29.38 1.43 -9.94
N GLN A 210 -30.12 0.43 -9.48
CA GLN A 210 -31.52 0.52 -9.06
C GLN A 210 -31.65 0.66 -7.54
N GLY A 211 -30.56 0.49 -6.80
CA GLY A 211 -30.50 0.75 -5.36
C GLY A 211 -29.08 0.62 -4.80
N LEU A 212 -28.95 0.79 -3.48
CA LEU A 212 -27.67 0.72 -2.79
C LEU A 212 -26.98 -0.63 -2.93
N ASN A 213 -27.74 -1.73 -3.02
CA ASN A 213 -27.20 -3.07 -3.15
C ASN A 213 -26.39 -3.29 -4.44
N ASP A 214 -26.69 -2.57 -5.52
CA ASP A 214 -25.99 -2.72 -6.80
C ASP A 214 -24.58 -2.11 -6.77
N ILE A 215 -24.37 -1.12 -5.91
CA ILE A 215 -23.07 -0.45 -5.70
C ILE A 215 -22.44 -0.80 -4.35
N ALA A 216 -23.10 -1.63 -3.55
CA ALA A 216 -22.51 -2.14 -2.33
C ALA A 216 -21.29 -2.97 -2.70
N VAL A 217 -20.18 -2.79 -2.00
CA VAL A 217 -18.96 -3.57 -2.23
C VAL A 217 -19.24 -5.07 -2.05
N THR A 218 -20.11 -5.42 -1.09
CA THR A 218 -20.58 -6.78 -0.85
C THR A 218 -21.80 -7.17 -1.69
N GLY A 219 -22.25 -6.30 -2.60
CA GLY A 219 -23.33 -6.59 -3.53
C GLY A 219 -22.88 -7.54 -4.63
N LEU A 220 -23.79 -8.39 -5.12
CA LEU A 220 -23.50 -9.42 -6.12
C LEU A 220 -22.79 -8.87 -7.39
N PRO A 221 -23.17 -7.71 -7.96
CA PRO A 221 -22.47 -7.17 -9.12
C PRO A 221 -21.00 -6.83 -8.85
N TRP A 222 -20.71 -6.18 -7.72
CA TRP A 222 -19.34 -5.81 -7.36
C TRP A 222 -18.52 -7.05 -6.97
N GLN A 223 -19.09 -7.94 -6.16
CA GLN A 223 -18.44 -9.20 -5.78
C GLN A 223 -18.04 -10.03 -7.00
N ARG A 224 -18.91 -10.12 -8.01
CA ARG A 224 -18.64 -10.80 -9.28
C ARG A 224 -17.44 -10.21 -10.03
N LEU A 225 -17.31 -8.88 -10.07
CA LEU A 225 -16.19 -8.17 -10.69
C LEU A 225 -14.89 -8.30 -9.87
N ALA A 226 -15.00 -8.21 -8.54
CA ALA A 226 -13.90 -8.43 -7.63
C ALA A 226 -13.35 -9.87 -7.74
N PHE A 227 -14.23 -10.86 -7.80
CA PHE A 227 -13.85 -12.26 -7.96
C PHE A 227 -13.06 -12.49 -9.25
N GLU A 228 -13.50 -11.92 -10.38
CA GLU A 228 -12.78 -12.00 -11.64
C GLU A 228 -11.35 -11.46 -11.56
N GLU A 229 -11.18 -10.31 -10.92
CA GLU A 229 -9.86 -9.72 -10.75
C GLU A 229 -8.94 -10.57 -9.87
N LEU A 230 -9.51 -11.17 -8.80
CA LEU A 230 -8.81 -12.09 -7.92
C LEU A 230 -8.46 -13.39 -8.64
N LEU A 231 -9.39 -13.96 -9.42
CA LEU A 231 -9.16 -15.16 -10.23
C LEU A 231 -8.07 -14.92 -11.28
N ALA A 232 -8.13 -13.78 -12.00
CA ALA A 232 -7.10 -13.39 -12.96
C ALA A 232 -5.72 -13.30 -12.29
N HIS A 233 -5.68 -12.80 -11.05
CA HIS A 233 -4.46 -12.77 -10.26
C HIS A 233 -3.96 -14.18 -9.90
N GLN A 234 -4.84 -15.04 -9.39
CA GLN A 234 -4.49 -16.41 -9.00
C GLN A 234 -4.03 -17.25 -10.20
N LEU A 235 -4.69 -17.11 -11.36
CA LEU A 235 -4.26 -17.74 -12.63
C LEU A 235 -2.86 -17.24 -13.04
N THR A 236 -2.60 -15.94 -12.93
CA THR A 236 -1.27 -15.38 -13.24
C THR A 236 -0.18 -15.98 -12.38
N LEU A 237 -0.44 -16.08 -11.07
CA LEU A 237 0.51 -16.65 -10.11
C LEU A 237 0.74 -18.14 -10.37
N ALA A 238 -0.31 -18.88 -10.66
CA ALA A 238 -0.23 -20.31 -10.94
C ALA A 238 0.46 -20.62 -12.28
N LEU A 239 0.23 -19.84 -13.34
CA LEU A 239 0.96 -19.95 -14.61
C LEU A 239 2.44 -19.60 -14.44
N THR A 240 2.74 -18.52 -13.70
CA THR A 240 4.12 -18.14 -13.38
C THR A 240 4.83 -19.27 -12.63
N ARG A 241 4.11 -19.95 -11.74
CA ARG A 241 4.62 -21.10 -10.98
C ARG A 241 4.90 -22.31 -11.89
N ALA A 242 3.95 -22.69 -12.75
CA ALA A 242 4.14 -23.81 -13.67
C ALA A 242 5.43 -23.62 -14.49
N HIS A 243 5.63 -22.40 -15.00
CA HIS A 243 6.84 -22.05 -15.73
C HIS A 243 8.12 -22.01 -14.88
N GLN A 244 8.04 -21.60 -13.60
CA GLN A 244 9.18 -21.68 -12.68
C GLN A 244 9.55 -23.13 -12.33
N ILE A 245 8.57 -24.04 -12.29
CA ILE A 245 8.80 -25.47 -12.10
C ILE A 245 9.48 -26.04 -13.35
N GLU A 246 9.00 -25.68 -14.55
CA GLU A 246 9.63 -26.09 -15.82
C GLU A 246 11.06 -25.57 -15.99
N ALA A 247 11.32 -24.33 -15.57
CA ALA A 247 12.66 -23.74 -15.61
C ALA A 247 13.67 -24.48 -14.71
N GLY A 248 13.20 -25.29 -13.76
CA GLY A 248 14.02 -26.09 -12.85
C GLY A 248 14.75 -25.27 -11.79
N GLY A 249 15.05 -25.91 -10.66
CA GLY A 249 16.02 -25.45 -9.68
C GLY A 249 17.39 -26.09 -9.91
N ARG A 250 18.39 -25.64 -9.14
CA ARG A 250 19.68 -26.34 -9.06
C ARG A 250 19.96 -26.66 -7.60
N ALA A 251 19.68 -27.90 -7.21
CA ALA A 251 19.80 -28.36 -5.84
C ALA A 251 21.20 -28.11 -5.25
N SER A 252 21.24 -27.55 -4.06
CA SER A 252 22.45 -27.40 -3.25
C SER A 252 22.39 -28.34 -2.05
N ARG A 253 23.05 -29.50 -2.18
CA ARG A 253 23.12 -30.55 -1.16
C ARG A 253 24.49 -30.56 -0.49
N GLY A 254 24.64 -29.76 0.57
CA GLY A 254 25.84 -29.76 1.42
C GLY A 254 25.85 -30.92 2.42
N ASP A 255 26.99 -31.12 3.08
CA ASP A 255 27.20 -32.14 4.12
C ASP A 255 26.83 -31.65 5.54
N GLY A 256 26.48 -30.36 5.69
CA GLY A 256 26.15 -29.71 6.96
C GLY A 256 27.36 -29.28 7.80
N ALA A 257 28.60 -29.54 7.36
CA ALA A 257 29.79 -29.28 8.16
C ALA A 257 30.07 -27.78 8.36
N LEU A 258 29.74 -26.93 7.38
CA LEU A 258 29.90 -25.47 7.50
C LEU A 258 28.80 -24.89 8.39
N VAL A 259 27.56 -25.38 8.24
CA VAL A 259 26.42 -24.98 9.06
C VAL A 259 26.67 -25.32 10.53
N GLU A 260 27.17 -26.52 10.83
CA GLU A 260 27.49 -26.93 12.21
C GLU A 260 28.70 -26.17 12.79
N ARG A 261 29.73 -25.88 11.98
CA ARG A 261 30.82 -24.99 12.41
C ARG A 261 30.29 -23.61 12.75
N LEU A 262 29.46 -23.02 11.88
CA LEU A 262 28.85 -21.71 12.12
C LEU A 262 27.96 -21.73 13.37
N ARG A 263 27.16 -22.78 13.56
CA ARG A 263 26.35 -22.98 14.77
C ARG A 263 27.20 -22.97 16.03
N GLY A 264 28.37 -23.61 16.00
CA GLY A 264 29.32 -23.63 17.11
C GLY A 264 30.00 -22.29 17.42
N THR A 265 29.96 -21.30 16.52
CA THR A 265 30.54 -19.96 16.75
C THR A 265 29.53 -18.98 17.36
N LEU A 266 28.24 -19.30 17.34
CA LEU A 266 27.18 -18.43 17.84
C LEU A 266 27.28 -18.25 19.36
N PRO A 267 27.19 -17.01 19.88
CA PRO A 267 27.21 -16.76 21.33
C PRO A 267 25.88 -17.09 22.02
N PHE A 268 24.90 -17.63 21.29
CA PHE A 268 23.56 -17.98 21.77
C PHE A 268 23.07 -19.25 21.08
N ARG A 269 22.02 -19.86 21.63
CA ARG A 269 21.31 -20.97 20.98
C ARG A 269 20.20 -20.42 20.09
N LEU A 270 19.96 -21.08 18.96
CA LEU A 270 18.80 -20.76 18.12
C LEU A 270 17.51 -21.14 18.86
N THR A 271 16.49 -20.32 18.65
CA THR A 271 15.10 -20.62 19.07
C THR A 271 14.51 -21.76 18.24
N GLN A 272 13.44 -22.40 18.70
CA GLN A 272 12.82 -23.50 17.95
C GLN A 272 12.31 -23.01 16.59
N ALA A 273 11.64 -21.85 16.55
CA ALA A 273 11.22 -21.23 15.29
C ALA A 273 12.39 -20.95 14.31
N GLN A 274 13.57 -20.55 14.82
CA GLN A 274 14.75 -20.37 13.97
C GLN A 274 15.29 -21.70 13.43
N GLU A 275 15.33 -22.76 14.24
CA GLU A 275 15.76 -24.10 13.80
C GLU A 275 14.82 -24.67 12.73
N GLU A 276 13.51 -24.52 12.92
CA GLU A 276 12.50 -24.93 11.95
C GLU A 276 12.62 -24.12 10.64
N ALA A 277 12.85 -22.81 10.73
CA ALA A 277 13.07 -21.98 9.56
C ALA A 277 14.33 -22.39 8.78
N VAL A 278 15.46 -22.64 9.46
CA VAL A 278 16.71 -23.10 8.84
C VAL A 278 16.51 -24.46 8.18
N ARG A 279 15.81 -25.39 8.84
CA ARG A 279 15.51 -26.72 8.30
C ARG A 279 14.67 -26.64 7.03
N ALA A 280 13.57 -25.87 7.05
CA ALA A 280 12.69 -25.68 5.91
C ALA A 280 13.41 -25.03 4.72
N ILE A 281 14.27 -24.03 4.99
CA ILE A 281 15.11 -23.41 3.96
C ILE A 281 16.09 -24.43 3.36
N ARG A 282 16.76 -25.24 4.19
CA ARG A 282 17.69 -26.27 3.72
C ARG A 282 16.99 -27.32 2.86
N GLU A 283 15.80 -27.76 3.25
CA GLU A 283 14.99 -28.70 2.47
C GLU A 283 14.59 -28.12 1.11
N ASP A 284 14.19 -26.85 1.05
CA ASP A 284 13.85 -26.20 -0.22
C ASP A 284 15.07 -26.03 -1.13
N ILE A 285 16.21 -25.59 -0.60
CA ILE A 285 17.47 -25.39 -1.36
C ILE A 285 18.03 -26.74 -1.88
N ALA A 286 17.75 -27.84 -1.17
CA ALA A 286 18.15 -29.19 -1.59
C ALA A 286 17.24 -29.79 -2.68
N ALA A 287 16.10 -29.16 -2.98
CA ALA A 287 15.16 -29.64 -3.98
C ALA A 287 15.54 -29.25 -5.41
N GLU A 288 15.04 -29.99 -6.39
CA GLU A 288 15.23 -29.70 -7.83
C GLU A 288 14.33 -28.55 -8.35
N LYS A 289 13.68 -27.82 -7.44
CA LYS A 289 12.87 -26.65 -7.73
C LYS A 289 13.53 -25.43 -7.10
N ARG A 290 13.40 -24.27 -7.73
CA ARG A 290 13.88 -23.02 -7.17
C ARG A 290 13.08 -22.63 -5.93
N MET A 291 13.76 -22.33 -4.83
CA MET A 291 13.14 -21.83 -3.61
C MET A 291 12.68 -20.38 -3.81
N LEU A 292 11.44 -20.09 -3.40
CA LEU A 292 10.93 -18.75 -3.14
C LEU A 292 10.26 -18.75 -1.76
N ARG A 293 10.95 -18.19 -0.77
CA ARG A 293 10.52 -18.23 0.64
C ARG A 293 10.53 -16.86 1.29
N LEU A 294 9.49 -16.57 2.06
CA LEU A 294 9.42 -15.42 2.96
C LEU A 294 9.79 -15.86 4.38
N LEU A 295 10.87 -15.30 4.90
CA LEU A 295 11.20 -15.35 6.31
C LEU A 295 10.61 -14.11 6.99
N GLN A 296 9.55 -14.32 7.75
CA GLN A 296 8.84 -13.28 8.47
C GLN A 296 9.13 -13.39 9.96
N GLY A 297 9.40 -12.27 10.60
CA GLY A 297 9.58 -12.25 12.04
C GLY A 297 9.66 -10.84 12.55
N ASP A 298 9.32 -10.65 13.83
CA ASP A 298 9.37 -9.34 14.45
C ASP A 298 10.80 -8.74 14.43
N VAL A 299 10.91 -7.44 14.65
CA VAL A 299 12.20 -6.75 14.82
C VAL A 299 12.96 -7.44 15.96
N GLY A 300 14.16 -7.94 15.66
CA GLY A 300 14.99 -8.66 16.63
C GLY A 300 14.67 -10.14 16.82
N SER A 301 13.81 -10.76 15.99
CA SER A 301 13.56 -12.21 16.01
C SER A 301 14.73 -13.08 15.48
N GLY A 302 15.86 -12.47 15.11
CA GLY A 302 17.03 -13.17 14.60
C GLY A 302 16.96 -13.58 13.12
N LYS A 303 16.21 -12.86 12.28
CA LYS A 303 16.18 -13.11 10.81
C LYS A 303 17.57 -13.19 10.18
N THR A 304 18.49 -12.30 10.60
CA THR A 304 19.87 -12.26 10.11
C THR A 304 20.64 -13.55 10.36
N VAL A 305 20.47 -14.22 11.50
CA VAL A 305 21.17 -15.49 11.76
C VAL A 305 20.62 -16.62 10.88
N VAL A 306 19.30 -16.66 10.67
CA VAL A 306 18.67 -17.62 9.75
C VAL A 306 19.17 -17.41 8.31
N ALA A 307 19.27 -16.15 7.87
CA ALA A 307 19.83 -15.81 6.55
C ALA A 307 21.29 -16.24 6.41
N LEU A 308 22.12 -16.04 7.44
CA LEU A 308 23.51 -16.49 7.44
C LEU A 308 23.63 -18.02 7.39
N MET A 309 22.80 -18.73 8.16
CA MET A 309 22.74 -20.20 8.12
C MET A 309 22.31 -20.71 6.74
N ALA A 310 21.32 -20.06 6.10
CA ALA A 310 20.90 -20.37 4.74
C ALA A 310 22.01 -20.14 3.71
N ALA A 311 22.77 -19.04 3.87
CA ALA A 311 23.92 -18.74 3.04
C ALA A 311 25.03 -19.80 3.21
N ALA A 312 25.27 -20.26 4.44
CA ALA A 312 26.20 -21.35 4.70
C ALA A 312 25.79 -22.65 4.00
N CYS A 313 24.49 -23.01 3.99
CA CYS A 313 24.00 -24.21 3.29
C CYS A 313 24.39 -24.25 1.81
N VAL A 314 24.30 -23.13 1.08
CA VAL A 314 24.70 -23.10 -0.33
C VAL A 314 26.23 -23.05 -0.51
N MET A 315 26.95 -22.41 0.40
CA MET A 315 28.41 -22.33 0.37
C MET A 315 29.10 -23.67 0.60
N GLU A 316 28.46 -24.61 1.31
CA GLU A 316 28.94 -26.00 1.43
C GLU A 316 29.11 -26.67 0.06
N THR A 317 28.34 -26.24 -0.94
CA THR A 317 28.44 -26.76 -2.32
C THR A 317 29.43 -25.99 -3.19
N GLY A 318 30.25 -25.09 -2.61
CA GLY A 318 31.19 -24.24 -3.33
C GLY A 318 30.54 -23.11 -4.11
N ARG A 319 29.26 -22.80 -3.83
CA ARG A 319 28.47 -21.77 -4.50
C ARG A 319 28.34 -20.52 -3.62
N GLN A 320 27.95 -19.41 -4.22
CA GLN A 320 27.95 -18.10 -3.58
C GLN A 320 26.53 -17.68 -3.15
N ALA A 321 26.45 -16.80 -2.17
CA ALA A 321 25.23 -16.14 -1.75
C ALA A 321 25.38 -14.61 -1.81
N ALA A 322 24.24 -13.92 -1.94
CA ALA A 322 24.16 -12.47 -1.89
C ALA A 322 23.11 -12.02 -0.87
N LEU A 323 23.40 -10.97 -0.09
CA LEU A 323 22.44 -10.33 0.82
C LEU A 323 22.31 -8.84 0.47
N MET A 324 21.14 -8.47 -0.04
CA MET A 324 20.80 -7.12 -0.44
C MET A 324 19.98 -6.41 0.65
N ALA A 325 20.44 -5.25 1.10
CA ALA A 325 19.78 -4.40 2.07
C ALA A 325 19.44 -3.01 1.48
N PRO A 326 18.33 -2.37 1.90
CA PRO A 326 17.81 -1.14 1.27
C PRO A 326 18.74 0.07 1.38
N THR A 327 19.51 0.13 2.46
CA THR A 327 20.40 1.27 2.75
C THR A 327 21.80 0.77 3.07
N GLU A 328 22.77 1.67 2.85
CA GLU A 328 24.17 1.39 3.18
C GLU A 328 24.36 1.11 4.67
N VAL A 329 23.68 1.86 5.53
CA VAL A 329 23.71 1.68 6.99
C VAL A 329 23.32 0.24 7.37
N LEU A 330 22.23 -0.27 6.81
CA LEU A 330 21.78 -1.63 7.12
C LEU A 330 22.72 -2.69 6.53
N ALA A 331 23.28 -2.47 5.33
CA ALA A 331 24.28 -3.35 4.75
C ALA A 331 25.56 -3.44 5.60
N ARG A 332 26.03 -2.31 6.15
CA ARG A 332 27.18 -2.26 7.07
C ARG A 332 26.87 -2.94 8.39
N GLN A 333 25.68 -2.73 8.94
CA GLN A 333 25.26 -3.41 10.17
C GLN A 333 25.22 -4.93 10.00
N HIS A 334 24.73 -5.42 8.85
CA HIS A 334 24.81 -6.84 8.51
C HIS A 334 26.27 -7.29 8.46
N GLN A 335 27.16 -6.54 7.81
CA GLN A 335 28.59 -6.86 7.78
C GLN A 335 29.22 -6.91 9.18
N GLU A 336 28.98 -5.92 10.03
CA GLU A 336 29.49 -5.86 11.40
C GLU A 336 29.04 -7.05 12.24
N THR A 337 27.79 -7.51 12.03
CA THR A 337 27.22 -8.64 12.76
C THR A 337 27.68 -9.98 12.19
N ILE A 338 27.75 -10.11 10.86
CA ILE A 338 28.00 -11.37 10.16
C ILE A 338 29.50 -11.66 10.04
N ALA A 339 30.34 -10.68 9.73
CA ALA A 339 31.75 -10.91 9.41
C ALA A 339 32.53 -11.62 10.54
N PRO A 340 32.36 -11.28 11.84
CA PRO A 340 33.04 -12.00 12.91
C PRO A 340 32.61 -13.47 13.03
N LEU A 341 31.32 -13.75 12.82
CA LEU A 341 30.76 -15.11 12.88
C LEU A 341 31.21 -15.94 11.67
N ALA A 342 31.16 -15.33 10.49
CA ALA A 342 31.57 -15.92 9.22
C ALA A 342 33.08 -16.25 9.21
N ALA A 343 33.94 -15.32 9.66
CA ALA A 343 35.37 -15.53 9.75
C ALA A 343 35.74 -16.73 10.65
N ARG A 344 35.07 -16.87 11.81
CA ARG A 344 35.28 -18.02 12.71
C ARG A 344 34.81 -19.35 12.12
N ALA A 345 33.86 -19.31 11.18
CA ALA A 345 33.40 -20.48 10.42
C ALA A 345 34.22 -20.75 9.15
N GLY A 346 35.18 -19.87 8.80
CA GLY A 346 35.98 -19.96 7.57
C GLY A 346 35.24 -19.48 6.31
N ILE A 347 34.26 -18.60 6.47
CA ILE A 347 33.47 -18.03 5.38
C ILE A 347 34.00 -16.64 5.05
N GLU A 348 34.38 -16.44 3.79
CA GLU A 348 34.81 -15.13 3.30
C GLU A 348 33.58 -14.28 2.93
N VAL A 349 33.53 -13.07 3.50
CA VAL A 349 32.44 -12.12 3.29
C VAL A 349 32.96 -10.77 2.80
N ALA A 350 32.24 -10.14 1.89
CA ALA A 350 32.58 -8.80 1.41
C ALA A 350 31.35 -7.89 1.42
N LEU A 351 31.60 -6.57 1.45
CA LEU A 351 30.59 -5.54 1.35
C LEU A 351 30.78 -4.74 0.06
N LEU A 352 29.71 -4.57 -0.71
CA LEU A 352 29.68 -3.72 -1.90
C LEU A 352 28.53 -2.72 -1.81
N THR A 353 28.87 -1.43 -1.71
CA THR A 353 27.92 -0.31 -1.66
C THR A 353 28.25 0.72 -2.74
N GLY A 354 27.68 1.93 -2.65
CA GLY A 354 28.02 3.04 -3.52
C GLY A 354 29.32 3.77 -3.15
N ARG A 355 29.92 3.47 -1.98
CA ARG A 355 31.14 4.15 -1.50
C ARG A 355 32.41 3.55 -2.06
N GLU A 356 32.46 2.26 -2.31
CA GLU A 356 33.62 1.58 -2.86
C GLU A 356 33.81 1.98 -4.33
N LYS A 357 34.88 2.71 -4.64
CA LYS A 357 35.19 3.23 -5.98
C LYS A 357 36.58 2.79 -6.46
N GLY A 358 36.76 2.79 -7.77
CA GLY A 358 38.06 2.53 -8.41
C GLY A 358 38.64 1.16 -8.03
N ARG A 359 39.90 1.15 -7.59
CA ARG A 359 40.68 -0.08 -7.33
C ARG A 359 40.08 -0.97 -6.24
N ALA A 360 39.48 -0.38 -5.19
CA ALA A 360 38.86 -1.14 -4.10
C ALA A 360 37.63 -1.93 -4.59
N ARG A 361 36.79 -1.29 -5.42
CA ARG A 361 35.66 -1.96 -6.06
C ARG A 361 36.14 -3.09 -6.97
N GLN A 362 37.11 -2.81 -7.82
CA GLN A 362 37.62 -3.79 -8.78
C GLN A 362 38.16 -5.05 -8.07
N ALA A 363 38.91 -4.88 -6.97
CA ALA A 363 39.41 -5.99 -6.17
C ALA A 363 38.27 -6.88 -5.61
N ILE A 364 37.15 -6.30 -5.18
CA ILE A 364 35.97 -7.08 -4.73
C ILE A 364 35.37 -7.84 -5.90
N LEU A 365 35.19 -7.19 -7.06
CA LEU A 365 34.60 -7.81 -8.25
C LEU A 365 35.44 -8.96 -8.80
N ASP A 366 36.77 -8.81 -8.80
CA ASP A 366 37.68 -9.85 -9.27
C ASP A 366 37.60 -11.09 -8.37
N ARG A 367 37.63 -10.90 -7.05
CA ARG A 367 37.47 -11.97 -6.06
C ARG A 367 36.08 -12.63 -6.09
N LEU A 368 35.06 -11.86 -6.44
CA LEU A 368 33.70 -12.37 -6.61
C LEU A 368 33.62 -13.32 -7.81
N ARG A 369 34.28 -12.95 -8.92
CA ARG A 369 34.33 -13.74 -10.16
C ARG A 369 35.16 -15.02 -10.01
N THR A 370 36.19 -15.03 -9.17
CA THR A 370 36.99 -16.25 -8.89
C THR A 370 36.29 -17.20 -7.91
N GLY A 371 35.27 -16.71 -7.19
CA GLY A 371 34.53 -17.46 -6.19
C GLY A 371 35.15 -17.43 -4.80
N GLU A 372 36.15 -16.56 -4.57
CA GLU A 372 36.77 -16.42 -3.25
C GLU A 372 35.82 -15.84 -2.21
N ILE A 373 34.91 -14.96 -2.63
CA ILE A 373 33.88 -14.38 -1.75
C ILE A 373 32.70 -15.35 -1.69
N GLY A 374 32.45 -15.96 -0.54
CA GLY A 374 31.29 -16.83 -0.31
C GLY A 374 29.99 -16.03 -0.19
N LEU A 375 30.00 -14.94 0.60
CA LEU A 375 28.86 -14.05 0.81
C LEU A 375 29.17 -12.62 0.40
N LEU A 376 28.41 -12.07 -0.55
CA LEU A 376 28.46 -10.66 -0.88
C LEU A 376 27.26 -9.91 -0.27
N MET A 377 27.53 -9.01 0.66
CA MET A 377 26.53 -8.10 1.23
C MET A 377 26.56 -6.76 0.50
N GLY A 378 25.43 -6.08 0.37
CA GLY A 378 25.42 -4.80 -0.30
C GLY A 378 24.05 -4.17 -0.45
N THR A 379 24.02 -3.06 -1.19
CA THR A 379 22.78 -2.34 -1.52
C THR A 379 22.37 -2.63 -2.97
N HIS A 380 21.64 -1.71 -3.61
CA HIS A 380 21.41 -1.67 -5.06
C HIS A 380 22.69 -1.78 -5.90
N ALA A 381 23.88 -1.61 -5.31
CA ALA A 381 25.14 -1.89 -5.99
C ALA A 381 25.24 -3.35 -6.51
N LEU A 382 24.62 -4.32 -5.82
CA LEU A 382 24.68 -5.75 -6.18
C LEU A 382 24.00 -6.08 -7.51
N ILE A 383 23.03 -5.27 -7.94
CA ILE A 383 22.27 -5.49 -9.18
C ILE A 383 22.88 -4.76 -10.39
N GLN A 384 24.00 -4.05 -10.20
CA GLN A 384 24.67 -3.35 -11.29
C GLN A 384 25.23 -4.35 -12.31
N PRO A 385 25.28 -4.00 -13.62
CA PRO A 385 25.69 -4.92 -14.67
C PRO A 385 27.08 -5.55 -14.49
N ASP A 386 28.03 -4.80 -13.92
CA ASP A 386 29.42 -5.19 -13.70
C ASP A 386 29.61 -6.22 -12.57
N VAL A 387 28.61 -6.41 -11.70
CA VAL A 387 28.64 -7.42 -10.64
C VAL A 387 28.35 -8.80 -11.23
N ALA A 388 29.36 -9.65 -11.31
CA ALA A 388 29.27 -11.00 -11.84
C ALA A 388 29.77 -12.02 -10.80
N PHE A 389 28.88 -12.93 -10.40
CA PHE A 389 29.21 -14.06 -9.54
C PHE A 389 29.79 -15.20 -10.37
N LYS A 390 30.63 -16.03 -9.77
CA LYS A 390 31.04 -17.31 -10.36
C LYS A 390 29.88 -18.29 -10.43
N ASP A 391 29.15 -18.45 -9.32
CA ASP A 391 27.97 -19.31 -9.21
C ASP A 391 27.08 -18.84 -8.05
N LEU A 392 26.18 -17.89 -8.31
CA LEU A 392 25.20 -17.44 -7.31
C LEU A 392 24.11 -18.51 -7.15
N ALA A 393 23.99 -19.05 -5.94
CA ALA A 393 22.98 -20.04 -5.55
C ALA A 393 21.83 -19.44 -4.74
N LEU A 394 22.08 -18.41 -3.92
CA LEU A 394 21.07 -17.84 -3.03
C LEU A 394 21.09 -16.31 -3.05
N ALA A 395 19.96 -15.71 -3.38
CA ALA A 395 19.72 -14.27 -3.28
C ALA A 395 18.81 -13.96 -2.08
N ILE A 396 19.36 -13.27 -1.08
CA ILE A 396 18.67 -12.85 0.13
C ILE A 396 18.34 -11.36 0.00
N VAL A 397 17.08 -10.99 0.25
CA VAL A 397 16.62 -9.60 0.20
C VAL A 397 16.02 -9.22 1.55
N ASP A 398 16.67 -8.30 2.26
CA ASP A 398 16.19 -7.77 3.53
C ASP A 398 15.27 -6.57 3.34
N GLU A 399 14.30 -6.39 4.25
CA GLU A 399 13.25 -5.37 4.15
C GLU A 399 12.64 -5.28 2.75
N GLN A 400 12.19 -6.44 2.24
CA GLN A 400 11.84 -6.64 0.83
C GLN A 400 10.86 -5.61 0.25
N HIS A 401 9.99 -5.03 1.08
CA HIS A 401 9.01 -4.02 0.70
C HIS A 401 9.63 -2.69 0.22
N ARG A 402 10.93 -2.46 0.48
CA ARG A 402 11.68 -1.31 -0.02
C ARG A 402 12.21 -1.50 -1.45
N PHE A 403 12.09 -2.69 -2.01
CA PHE A 403 12.62 -3.03 -3.33
C PHE A 403 11.51 -3.31 -4.34
N GLY A 404 11.69 -2.81 -5.57
CA GLY A 404 10.84 -3.14 -6.70
C GLY A 404 10.93 -4.62 -7.08
N VAL A 405 9.90 -5.14 -7.76
CA VAL A 405 9.89 -6.52 -8.30
C VAL A 405 11.11 -6.76 -9.20
N GLU A 406 11.38 -5.83 -10.13
CA GLU A 406 12.47 -5.98 -11.10
C GLU A 406 13.86 -6.00 -10.45
N GLN A 407 14.06 -5.25 -9.37
CA GLN A 407 15.33 -5.27 -8.62
C GLN A 407 15.59 -6.64 -7.99
N ARG A 408 14.57 -7.25 -7.38
CA ARG A 408 14.67 -8.60 -6.78
C ARG A 408 14.96 -9.67 -7.84
N LEU A 409 14.25 -9.61 -8.96
CA LEU A 409 14.48 -10.52 -10.09
C LEU A 409 15.86 -10.32 -10.71
N THR A 410 16.34 -9.08 -10.82
CA THR A 410 17.68 -8.78 -11.36
C THR A 410 18.78 -9.42 -10.52
N LEU A 411 18.69 -9.33 -9.18
CA LEU A 411 19.65 -9.99 -8.30
C LEU A 411 19.66 -11.50 -8.51
N ALA A 412 18.49 -12.13 -8.56
CA ALA A 412 18.44 -13.57 -8.76
C ALA A 412 18.89 -14.02 -10.15
N ARG A 413 18.65 -13.22 -11.21
CA ARG A 413 19.14 -13.47 -12.57
C ARG A 413 20.67 -13.40 -12.69
N LYS A 414 21.38 -12.92 -11.67
CA LYS A 414 22.85 -13.02 -11.60
C LYS A 414 23.34 -14.46 -11.43
N GLY A 415 22.47 -15.37 -11.00
CA GLY A 415 22.70 -16.82 -11.03
C GLY A 415 21.75 -17.50 -12.03
N ALA A 416 22.15 -18.67 -12.54
CA ALA A 416 21.35 -19.40 -13.52
C ALA A 416 19.98 -19.86 -12.96
N ALA A 417 19.95 -20.29 -11.70
CA ALA A 417 18.74 -20.74 -11.00
C ALA A 417 18.83 -20.40 -9.50
N ALA A 418 19.20 -19.16 -9.17
CA ALA A 418 19.44 -18.77 -7.78
C ALA A 418 18.14 -18.75 -6.95
N ASP A 419 18.15 -19.49 -5.85
CA ASP A 419 17.10 -19.48 -4.83
C ASP A 419 16.88 -18.07 -4.26
N MET A 420 15.65 -17.78 -3.84
CA MET A 420 15.29 -16.47 -3.31
C MET A 420 14.72 -16.57 -1.90
N LEU A 421 15.37 -15.88 -0.97
CA LEU A 421 14.92 -15.71 0.41
C LEU A 421 14.58 -14.24 0.66
N LEU A 422 13.30 -13.94 0.84
CA LEU A 422 12.83 -12.60 1.18
C LEU A 422 12.68 -12.49 2.70
N MET A 423 13.09 -11.36 3.29
CA MET A 423 12.92 -11.08 4.71
C MET A 423 12.07 -9.83 4.93
N THR A 424 11.23 -9.86 5.95
CA THR A 424 10.44 -8.70 6.37
C THR A 424 10.34 -8.63 7.89
N ALA A 425 10.44 -7.42 8.43
CA ALA A 425 10.21 -7.16 9.85
C ALA A 425 8.74 -7.00 10.21
N THR A 426 7.91 -6.55 9.27
CA THR A 426 6.46 -6.43 9.47
C THR A 426 5.80 -7.77 9.21
N PRO A 427 5.10 -8.32 10.19
CA PRO A 427 4.30 -9.50 9.95
C PRO A 427 3.21 -9.17 8.93
N ILE A 428 3.19 -9.86 7.79
CA ILE A 428 2.10 -9.78 6.83
C ILE A 428 1.18 -10.97 7.12
N PRO A 429 -0.15 -10.77 7.28
CA PRO A 429 -1.09 -11.86 7.42
C PRO A 429 -0.91 -12.89 6.31
N ARG A 430 -0.89 -14.18 6.66
CA ARG A 430 -0.62 -15.27 5.71
C ARG A 430 -1.55 -15.25 4.50
N THR A 431 -2.82 -14.90 4.72
CA THR A 431 -3.83 -14.72 3.66
C THR A 431 -3.43 -13.62 2.66
N LEU A 432 -2.89 -12.50 3.15
CA LEU A 432 -2.36 -11.43 2.30
C LEU A 432 -1.08 -11.87 1.59
N VAL A 433 -0.13 -12.53 2.26
CA VAL A 433 1.09 -13.02 1.60
C VAL A 433 0.77 -13.94 0.42
N LEU A 434 -0.11 -14.92 0.63
CA LEU A 434 -0.53 -15.87 -0.41
C LEU A 434 -1.30 -15.19 -1.55
N THR A 435 -2.05 -14.13 -1.23
CA THR A 435 -2.77 -13.36 -2.24
C THR A 435 -1.82 -12.55 -3.10
N LEU A 436 -0.85 -11.86 -2.49
CA LEU A 436 -0.06 -10.83 -3.16
C LEU A 436 1.18 -11.39 -3.85
N PHE A 437 1.73 -12.49 -3.32
CA PHE A 437 2.98 -13.08 -3.79
C PHE A 437 2.80 -14.52 -4.29
N GLY A 438 1.58 -15.05 -4.26
CA GLY A 438 1.27 -16.42 -4.66
C GLY A 438 1.83 -17.48 -3.72
N ASP A 439 2.33 -18.58 -4.28
CA ASP A 439 2.75 -19.78 -3.53
C ASP A 439 4.20 -19.67 -3.02
N MET A 440 4.49 -18.56 -2.33
CA MET A 440 5.71 -18.38 -1.57
C MET A 440 5.63 -19.18 -0.28
N ALA A 441 6.63 -20.03 -0.01
CA ALA A 441 6.71 -20.72 1.27
C ALA A 441 6.99 -19.69 2.38
N ILE A 442 6.44 -19.90 3.57
CA ILE A 442 6.57 -18.94 4.68
C ILE A 442 7.23 -19.65 5.86
N SER A 443 8.24 -19.00 6.44
CA SER A 443 8.80 -19.36 7.74
C SER A 443 8.55 -18.20 8.71
N GLU A 444 7.86 -18.47 9.81
CA GLU A 444 7.49 -17.45 10.80
C GLU A 444 8.36 -17.58 12.06
N LEU A 445 9.04 -16.50 12.45
CA LEU A 445 9.80 -16.41 13.69
C LEU A 445 8.95 -15.69 14.74
N ARG A 446 8.10 -16.45 15.44
CA ARG A 446 7.21 -15.95 16.50
C ARG A 446 7.90 -15.81 17.85
N GLU A 447 8.94 -16.61 18.09
CA GLU A 447 9.72 -16.57 19.33
C GLU A 447 10.66 -15.36 19.34
N LYS A 448 10.72 -14.67 20.49
CA LYS A 448 11.75 -13.65 20.76
C LYS A 448 13.00 -14.34 21.33
N PRO A 449 14.22 -13.92 20.99
CA PRO A 449 15.43 -14.45 21.60
C PRO A 449 15.43 -14.26 23.13
N PRO A 450 16.03 -15.19 23.89
CA PRO A 450 16.12 -15.08 25.34
C PRO A 450 16.86 -13.80 25.78
N GLY A 451 16.40 -13.17 26.87
CA GLY A 451 17.01 -11.97 27.46
C GLY A 451 16.31 -10.64 27.16
N ARG A 452 15.28 -10.61 26.30
CA ARG A 452 14.54 -9.38 25.95
C ARG A 452 13.44 -9.06 26.96
N GLN A 453 13.48 -7.87 27.55
CA GLN A 453 12.43 -7.38 28.46
C GLN A 453 11.24 -6.77 27.70
N LYS A 454 10.06 -6.77 28.34
CA LYS A 454 8.85 -6.12 27.85
C LYS A 454 9.04 -4.59 27.82
N ILE A 455 8.57 -3.94 26.77
CA ILE A 455 8.58 -2.49 26.60
C ILE A 455 7.32 -1.90 27.26
N ASP A 456 7.51 -1.02 28.24
CA ASP A 456 6.40 -0.29 28.86
C ASP A 456 5.87 0.75 27.87
N THR A 457 4.70 0.48 27.29
CA THR A 457 4.09 1.32 26.25
C THR A 457 2.91 2.12 26.83
N ARG A 458 2.99 3.45 26.79
CA ARG A 458 1.97 4.36 27.35
C ARG A 458 1.52 5.38 26.32
N SER A 459 0.24 5.71 26.31
CA SER A 459 -0.29 6.83 25.52
C SER A 459 -0.51 8.05 26.41
N VAL A 460 -0.07 9.23 25.96
CA VAL A 460 -0.06 10.49 26.74
C VAL A 460 -0.62 11.62 25.88
N SER A 461 -1.42 12.53 26.44
CA SER A 461 -1.85 13.73 25.70
C SER A 461 -0.65 14.61 25.38
N LEU A 462 -0.62 15.19 24.18
CA LEU A 462 0.39 16.16 23.76
C LEU A 462 0.39 17.40 24.67
N ASP A 463 -0.70 17.68 25.39
CA ASP A 463 -0.76 18.77 26.38
C ASP A 463 0.23 18.57 27.55
N ARG A 464 0.66 17.32 27.78
CA ARG A 464 1.65 16.95 28.80
C ARG A 464 3.06 16.80 28.23
N LEU A 465 3.34 17.44 27.10
CA LEU A 465 4.63 17.39 26.44
C LEU A 465 5.78 17.81 27.37
N GLU A 466 5.60 18.85 28.18
CA GLU A 466 6.63 19.32 29.12
C GLU A 466 6.99 18.25 30.15
N ASP A 467 6.00 17.53 30.70
CA ASP A 467 6.24 16.40 31.61
C ASP A 467 7.08 15.30 30.93
N VAL A 468 6.83 15.03 29.64
CA VAL A 468 7.56 14.04 28.84
C VAL A 468 9.00 14.49 28.61
N VAL A 469 9.22 15.77 28.31
CA VAL A 469 10.57 16.36 28.17
C VAL A 469 11.35 16.24 29.48
N GLU A 470 10.74 16.55 30.61
CA GLU A 470 11.40 16.41 31.92
C GLU A 470 11.67 14.94 32.29
N ALA A 471 10.77 14.02 31.94
CA ALA A 471 11.00 12.58 32.09
C ALA A 471 12.15 12.08 31.22
N ALA A 472 12.24 12.54 29.96
CA ALA A 472 13.34 12.24 29.06
C ALA A 472 14.67 12.77 29.64
N GLY A 473 14.68 13.99 30.19
CA GLY A 473 15.84 14.57 30.87
C GLY A 473 16.36 13.70 32.01
N ARG A 474 15.48 13.16 32.86
CA ARG A 474 15.87 12.23 33.93
C ARG A 474 16.46 10.92 33.39
N ALA A 475 15.87 10.37 32.33
CA ALA A 475 16.38 9.14 31.70
C ALA A 475 17.77 9.35 31.08
N ILE A 476 17.97 10.48 30.39
CA ILE A 476 19.25 10.84 29.78
C ILE A 476 20.33 11.08 30.84
N ALA A 477 19.98 11.75 31.95
CA ALA A 477 20.89 11.93 33.09
C ALA A 477 21.34 10.59 33.70
N ALA A 478 20.48 9.55 33.64
CA ALA A 478 20.81 8.18 34.03
C ALA A 478 21.60 7.40 32.93
N GLY A 479 22.04 8.07 31.86
CA GLY A 479 22.84 7.50 30.80
C GLY A 479 22.06 6.83 29.68
N ALA A 480 20.72 6.98 29.64
CA ALA A 480 19.90 6.49 28.54
C ALA A 480 20.06 7.34 27.27
N GLN A 481 19.64 6.78 26.14
CA GLN A 481 19.43 7.51 24.90
C GLN A 481 17.97 7.42 24.47
N ALA A 482 17.50 8.46 23.78
CA ALA A 482 16.10 8.63 23.39
C ALA A 482 15.95 8.84 21.89
N TYR A 483 15.04 8.10 21.28
CA TYR A 483 14.50 8.45 19.96
C TYR A 483 13.29 9.36 20.15
N TRP A 484 13.23 10.42 19.35
CA TRP A 484 12.15 11.39 19.36
C TRP A 484 11.59 11.57 17.95
N ILE A 485 10.43 11.01 17.69
CA ILE A 485 9.85 10.88 16.34
C ILE A 485 8.76 11.92 16.12
N CYS A 486 8.91 12.73 15.07
CA CYS A 486 7.93 13.69 14.59
C CYS A 486 7.32 13.20 13.26
N PRO A 487 5.99 13.13 13.09
CA PRO A 487 5.38 12.70 11.84
C PRO A 487 5.60 13.69 10.69
N LEU A 488 5.45 13.16 9.47
CA LEU A 488 5.26 13.95 8.25
C LEU A 488 3.75 14.20 8.06
N VAL A 489 3.36 15.31 7.45
CA VAL A 489 1.96 15.62 7.09
C VAL A 489 1.86 15.54 5.57
N GLU A 490 0.96 14.67 5.08
CA GLU A 490 0.85 14.34 3.65
C GLU A 490 0.52 15.54 2.73
N GLU A 491 0.16 16.70 3.29
CA GLU A 491 -0.28 17.88 2.51
C GLU A 491 0.86 18.85 2.12
N SER A 492 2.07 18.82 2.71
CA SER A 492 3.21 19.61 2.18
C SER A 492 4.61 19.23 2.70
N ASP A 493 5.53 18.87 1.79
CA ASP A 493 6.96 18.60 2.09
C ASP A 493 7.73 19.78 2.71
N LEU A 494 7.17 21.00 2.73
CA LEU A 494 7.80 22.23 3.24
C LEU A 494 7.43 22.53 4.69
N SER A 495 6.20 22.23 5.13
CA SER A 495 5.78 22.44 6.54
C SER A 495 6.36 21.39 7.50
N ASP A 496 6.76 20.23 6.97
CA ASP A 496 7.11 19.05 7.78
C ASP A 496 8.55 19.05 8.28
N LEU A 497 9.45 19.65 7.51
CA LEU A 497 10.80 19.93 7.96
C LEU A 497 10.79 20.91 9.13
N ALA A 498 9.85 21.86 9.13
CA ALA A 498 9.73 22.82 10.21
C ALA A 498 9.42 22.10 11.52
N ALA A 499 8.46 21.17 11.57
CA ALA A 499 8.10 20.48 12.82
C ALA A 499 9.27 19.71 13.48
N ALA A 500 10.05 18.94 12.71
CA ALA A 500 11.21 18.22 13.24
C ALA A 500 12.37 19.17 13.60
N THR A 501 12.56 20.24 12.82
CA THR A 501 13.61 21.25 13.07
C THR A 501 13.28 22.09 14.30
N ASP A 502 12.05 22.58 14.42
CA ASP A 502 11.52 23.33 15.55
C ASP A 502 11.62 22.49 16.84
N ARG A 503 11.26 21.20 16.77
CA ARG A 503 11.42 20.29 17.91
C ARG A 503 12.89 20.11 18.29
N HIS A 504 13.76 19.93 17.30
CA HIS A 504 15.19 19.84 17.52
C HIS A 504 15.74 21.12 18.16
N GLU A 505 15.36 22.31 17.68
CA GLU A 505 15.76 23.58 18.28
C GLU A 505 15.27 23.72 19.72
N ALA A 506 14.00 23.39 19.99
CA ALA A 506 13.44 23.43 21.34
C ALA A 506 14.17 22.49 22.32
N LEU A 507 14.42 21.25 21.90
CA LEU A 507 15.16 20.27 22.71
C LEU A 507 16.63 20.65 22.85
N LYS A 508 17.25 21.22 21.80
CA LYS A 508 18.65 21.70 21.83
C LYS A 508 18.82 22.87 22.78
N THR A 509 17.85 23.79 22.87
CA THR A 509 17.87 24.85 23.90
C THR A 509 17.89 24.27 25.32
N ARG A 510 17.24 23.12 25.54
CA ARG A 510 17.13 22.47 26.87
C ARG A 510 18.28 21.52 27.21
N PHE A 511 18.77 20.77 26.23
CA PHE A 511 19.74 19.67 26.40
C PHE A 511 21.08 19.90 25.69
N GLY A 512 21.25 21.02 24.99
CA GLY A 512 22.49 21.43 24.36
C GLY A 512 22.95 20.48 23.26
N ALA A 513 24.25 20.17 23.26
CA ALA A 513 24.89 19.31 22.26
C ALA A 513 24.46 17.83 22.33
N ALA A 514 23.65 17.45 23.32
CA ALA A 514 23.13 16.09 23.46
C ALA A 514 21.99 15.76 22.48
N VAL A 515 21.54 16.71 21.64
CA VAL A 515 20.44 16.53 20.69
C VAL A 515 20.96 16.61 19.27
N ASP A 516 20.56 15.67 18.43
CA ASP A 516 20.85 15.65 17.00
C ASP A 516 19.58 15.47 16.16
N LEU A 517 19.65 15.72 14.86
CA LEU A 517 18.52 15.73 13.94
C LEU A 517 18.77 14.83 12.73
N VAL A 518 17.76 14.04 12.35
CA VAL A 518 17.75 13.26 11.10
C VAL A 518 16.42 13.41 10.37
N HIS A 519 16.45 13.95 9.15
CA HIS A 519 15.26 14.08 8.31
C HIS A 519 15.51 13.77 6.83
N GLY A 520 14.43 13.55 6.07
CA GLY A 520 14.46 13.09 4.67
C GLY A 520 15.33 13.92 3.71
N LYS A 521 15.29 15.25 3.82
CA LYS A 521 16.07 16.16 2.95
C LYS A 521 17.55 16.32 3.30
N MET A 522 18.06 15.73 4.39
CA MET A 522 19.50 15.75 4.68
C MET A 522 20.28 14.93 3.64
N SER A 523 21.50 15.36 3.36
CA SER A 523 22.42 14.57 2.51
C SER A 523 22.71 13.22 3.17
N GLY A 524 23.07 12.21 2.37
CA GLY A 524 23.42 10.89 2.92
C GLY A 524 24.56 10.97 3.94
N ALA A 525 25.58 11.79 3.66
CA ALA A 525 26.71 11.99 4.56
C ALA A 525 26.31 12.62 5.90
N ASP A 526 25.41 13.61 5.90
CA ASP A 526 24.97 14.28 7.13
C ASP A 526 24.11 13.37 8.00
N LYS A 527 23.23 12.57 7.38
CA LYS A 527 22.44 11.55 8.08
C LYS A 527 23.36 10.54 8.75
N ASP A 528 24.34 10.03 8.01
CA ASP A 528 25.27 9.03 8.52
C ASP A 528 26.10 9.59 9.68
N ALA A 529 26.52 10.87 9.61
CA ALA A 529 27.25 11.53 10.68
C ALA A 529 26.38 11.71 11.95
N ALA A 530 25.14 12.17 11.82
CA ALA A 530 24.22 12.31 12.95
C ALA A 530 23.89 10.95 13.59
N MET A 531 23.64 9.93 12.78
CA MET A 531 23.43 8.57 13.25
C MET A 531 24.66 7.99 13.96
N ALA A 532 25.87 8.28 13.49
CA ALA A 532 27.11 7.86 14.12
C ALA A 532 27.32 8.52 15.50
N ARG A 533 27.06 9.83 15.62
CA ARG A 533 27.10 10.56 16.90
C ARG A 533 26.09 10.02 17.90
N PHE A 534 24.90 9.66 17.43
CA PHE A 534 23.91 9.00 18.28
C PHE A 534 24.36 7.59 18.67
N ALA A 535 24.86 6.77 17.74
CA ALA A 535 25.32 5.41 18.05
C ALA A 535 26.51 5.38 19.04
N SER A 536 27.41 6.36 18.96
CA SER A 536 28.56 6.49 19.88
C SER A 536 28.18 7.02 21.28
N GLY A 537 26.98 7.59 21.43
CA GLY A 537 26.52 8.21 22.67
C GLY A 537 26.95 9.67 22.86
N GLU A 538 27.57 10.28 21.84
CA GLU A 538 27.84 11.72 21.78
C GLU A 538 26.54 12.52 21.78
N ALA A 539 25.57 12.09 20.95
CA ALA A 539 24.19 12.53 21.03
C ALA A 539 23.35 11.57 21.88
N ARG A 540 22.55 12.10 22.81
CA ARG A 540 21.66 11.34 23.69
C ARG A 540 20.21 11.36 23.22
N ILE A 541 19.80 12.36 22.44
CA ILE A 541 18.48 12.45 21.82
C ILE A 541 18.65 12.52 20.31
N LEU A 542 17.98 11.65 19.58
CA LEU A 542 17.86 11.74 18.13
C LEU A 542 16.44 12.17 17.76
N VAL A 543 16.31 13.42 17.33
CA VAL A 543 15.06 13.93 16.75
C VAL A 543 14.99 13.48 15.30
N ALA A 544 13.88 12.88 14.90
CA ALA A 544 13.77 12.34 13.57
C ALA A 544 12.36 12.36 13.00
N THR A 545 12.28 12.41 11.67
CA THR A 545 11.04 12.08 10.97
C THR A 545 10.90 10.57 10.76
N THR A 546 9.80 10.15 10.15
CA THR A 546 9.52 8.74 9.79
C THR A 546 10.60 8.07 8.93
N VAL A 547 11.53 8.86 8.40
CA VAL A 547 12.72 8.41 7.66
C VAL A 547 13.70 7.60 8.53
N VAL A 548 13.58 7.62 9.86
CA VAL A 548 14.38 6.77 10.78
C VAL A 548 13.86 5.33 10.89
N GLU A 549 12.99 4.89 9.97
CA GLU A 549 12.90 3.47 9.63
C GLU A 549 14.28 2.82 9.31
N VAL A 550 15.32 3.62 9.05
CA VAL A 550 16.70 3.19 8.81
C VAL A 550 17.42 2.73 10.08
N GLY A 551 17.24 1.44 10.39
CA GLY A 551 18.35 0.50 10.59
C GLY A 551 19.07 0.49 11.93
N VAL A 552 19.53 1.62 12.49
CA VAL A 552 20.63 1.59 13.48
C VAL A 552 20.21 0.96 14.80
N ASN A 553 20.96 -0.05 15.22
CA ASN A 553 20.82 -0.71 16.51
C ASN A 553 21.61 0.07 17.57
N VAL A 554 20.92 0.76 18.49
CA VAL A 554 21.56 1.43 19.63
C VAL A 554 21.10 0.76 20.93
N PRO A 555 21.88 -0.18 21.51
CA PRO A 555 21.46 -0.94 22.71
C PRO A 555 21.17 -0.06 23.94
N ASN A 556 21.80 1.12 24.03
CA ASN A 556 21.58 2.10 25.09
C ASN A 556 20.33 2.98 24.88
N ALA A 557 19.65 2.88 23.73
CA ALA A 557 18.41 3.59 23.49
C ALA A 557 17.24 2.85 24.16
N THR A 558 16.81 3.37 25.32
CA THR A 558 15.75 2.78 26.14
C THR A 558 14.47 3.60 26.13
N LEU A 559 14.48 4.81 25.55
CA LEU A 559 13.30 5.68 25.46
C LEU A 559 12.90 5.93 24.00
N MET A 560 11.64 5.66 23.68
CA MET A 560 11.01 6.00 22.40
C MET A 560 9.89 6.99 22.66
N VAL A 561 9.95 8.16 22.02
CA VAL A 561 8.93 9.20 22.09
C VAL A 561 8.38 9.41 20.68
N ILE A 562 7.08 9.25 20.49
CA ILE A 562 6.42 9.44 19.18
C ILE A 562 5.37 10.53 19.34
N GLU A 563 5.60 11.69 18.75
CA GLU A 563 4.62 12.76 18.68
C GLU A 563 3.52 12.43 17.67
N HIS A 564 2.30 12.91 17.93
CA HIS A 564 1.16 12.75 17.03
C HIS A 564 0.96 11.30 16.56
N ALA A 565 1.06 10.35 17.50
CA ALA A 565 0.98 8.91 17.24
C ALA A 565 -0.34 8.51 16.56
N GLU A 566 -1.42 9.30 16.69
CA GLU A 566 -2.69 9.11 16.00
C GLU A 566 -2.59 9.15 14.47
N ARG A 567 -1.55 9.79 13.94
CA ARG A 567 -1.31 9.95 12.50
C ARG A 567 -0.57 8.78 11.86
N PHE A 568 0.04 7.91 12.68
CA PHE A 568 0.84 6.80 12.17
C PHE A 568 0.01 5.53 11.97
N GLY A 569 0.33 4.76 10.94
CA GLY A 569 -0.18 3.40 10.79
C GLY A 569 0.27 2.51 11.95
N LEU A 570 -0.54 1.51 12.32
CA LEU A 570 -0.24 0.66 13.49
C LEU A 570 1.06 -0.14 13.28
N ALA A 571 1.30 -0.63 12.05
CA ALA A 571 2.56 -1.27 11.68
C ALA A 571 3.80 -0.36 11.85
N GLN A 572 3.70 0.91 11.48
CA GLN A 572 4.79 1.89 11.62
C GLN A 572 5.09 2.15 13.11
N LEU A 573 4.05 2.33 13.92
CA LEU A 573 4.22 2.49 15.37
C LEU A 573 4.90 1.28 16.00
N HIS A 574 4.54 0.06 15.57
CA HIS A 574 5.19 -1.17 16.04
C HIS A 574 6.66 -1.25 15.64
N GLN A 575 7.00 -0.91 14.39
CA GLN A 575 8.38 -0.86 13.92
C GLN A 575 9.21 0.17 14.72
N LEU A 576 8.66 1.36 14.96
CA LEU A 576 9.30 2.40 15.76
C LEU A 576 9.51 1.92 17.19
N ARG A 577 8.47 1.37 17.85
CA ARG A 577 8.59 0.78 19.18
C ARG A 577 9.68 -0.29 19.25
N GLY A 578 9.82 -1.13 18.23
CA GLY A 578 10.84 -2.18 18.15
C GLY A 578 12.29 -1.68 18.04
N ARG A 579 12.52 -0.36 17.89
CA ARG A 579 13.86 0.26 17.90
C ARG A 579 14.45 0.38 19.30
N VAL A 580 13.63 0.34 20.35
CA VAL A 580 14.08 0.29 21.75
C VAL A 580 13.92 -1.13 22.33
N GLY A 581 14.48 -1.38 23.51
CA GLY A 581 14.39 -2.71 24.15
C GLY A 581 15.27 -3.76 23.48
N ARG A 582 16.46 -3.37 23.03
CA ARG A 582 17.47 -4.26 22.43
C ARG A 582 18.60 -4.68 23.38
N GLY A 583 18.71 -4.02 24.54
CA GLY A 583 19.60 -4.43 25.63
C GLY A 583 18.83 -5.05 26.80
N GLU A 584 19.54 -5.30 27.90
CA GLU A 584 18.97 -5.85 29.14
C GLU A 584 18.21 -4.79 29.98
N LYS A 585 18.31 -3.52 29.60
CA LYS A 585 17.66 -2.41 30.32
C LYS A 585 16.17 -2.31 29.97
N ALA A 586 15.36 -2.05 31.00
CA ALA A 586 13.94 -1.73 30.82
C ALA A 586 13.77 -0.54 29.86
N SER A 587 12.86 -0.68 28.90
CA SER A 587 12.63 0.31 27.84
C SER A 587 11.19 0.81 27.88
N THR A 588 11.00 2.08 27.54
CA THR A 588 9.70 2.77 27.58
C THR A 588 9.38 3.36 26.21
N CYS A 589 8.14 3.21 25.76
CA CYS A 589 7.59 3.82 24.56
C CYS A 589 6.41 4.74 24.90
N LEU A 590 6.56 6.03 24.61
CA LEU A 590 5.56 7.07 24.85
C LEU A 590 4.92 7.48 23.53
N LEU A 591 3.62 7.23 23.42
CA LEU A 591 2.79 7.58 22.27
C LEU A 591 2.03 8.88 22.59
N LEU A 592 2.53 10.02 22.15
CA LEU A 592 1.86 11.29 22.38
C LEU A 592 0.78 11.49 21.33
N TYR A 593 -0.40 11.94 21.76
CA TYR A 593 -1.53 12.16 20.86
C TYR A 593 -2.23 13.48 21.12
N LYS A 594 -2.85 14.06 20.08
CA LYS A 594 -3.69 15.25 20.20
C LYS A 594 -5.17 14.88 20.19
N ALA A 595 -5.93 15.35 21.18
CA ALA A 595 -7.37 15.15 21.24
C ALA A 595 -8.13 16.15 20.33
N PRO A 596 -9.35 15.83 19.86
CA PRO A 596 -10.07 14.56 20.03
C PRO A 596 -9.55 13.45 19.10
N LEU A 597 -9.56 12.20 19.59
CA LEU A 597 -9.19 11.02 18.81
C LEU A 597 -10.43 10.44 18.12
N GLY A 598 -10.32 10.12 16.84
CA GLY A 598 -11.29 9.25 16.16
C GLY A 598 -11.25 7.82 16.71
N GLU A 599 -12.36 7.08 16.53
CA GLU A 599 -12.51 5.66 16.96
C GLU A 599 -11.32 4.79 16.49
N THR A 600 -10.93 4.90 15.22
CA THR A 600 -9.81 4.15 14.63
C THR A 600 -8.46 4.49 15.25
N ALA A 601 -8.19 5.77 15.53
CA ALA A 601 -6.95 6.19 16.17
C ALA A 601 -6.88 5.69 17.62
N LYS A 602 -8.00 5.74 18.33
CA LYS A 602 -8.13 5.21 19.69
C LYS A 602 -7.89 3.70 19.73
N ALA A 603 -8.48 2.95 18.80
CA ALA A 603 -8.29 1.50 18.69
C ALA A 603 -6.83 1.13 18.39
N ARG A 604 -6.16 1.84 17.46
CA ARG A 604 -4.74 1.63 17.14
C ARG A 604 -3.84 1.83 18.36
N LEU A 605 -3.98 2.96 19.06
CA LEU A 605 -3.17 3.25 20.25
C LEU A 605 -3.44 2.25 21.39
N ALA A 606 -4.69 1.80 21.55
CA ALA A 606 -5.05 0.78 22.53
C ALA A 606 -4.40 -0.58 22.20
N MET A 607 -4.44 -1.00 20.93
CA MET A 607 -3.82 -2.26 20.50
C MET A 607 -2.31 -2.27 20.77
N LEU A 608 -1.61 -1.18 20.45
CA LEU A 608 -0.17 -1.09 20.68
C LEU A 608 0.20 -1.10 22.17
N ARG A 609 -0.68 -0.64 23.05
CA ARG A 609 -0.48 -0.74 24.51
C ARG A 609 -0.74 -2.16 25.02
N ALA A 610 -1.73 -2.85 24.46
CA ALA A 610 -2.16 -4.17 24.91
C ALA A 610 -1.20 -5.29 24.46
N SER A 611 -0.65 -5.19 23.25
CA SER A 611 0.12 -6.28 22.64
C SER A 611 1.51 -5.84 22.16
N GLU A 612 2.46 -6.76 22.32
CA GLU A 612 3.78 -6.70 21.66
C GLU A 612 3.91 -7.68 20.49
N ASP A 613 2.90 -8.51 20.26
CA ASP A 613 2.92 -9.49 19.19
C ASP A 613 2.68 -8.78 17.86
N GLY A 614 3.73 -8.67 17.05
CA GLY A 614 3.66 -8.05 15.74
C GLY A 614 2.64 -8.70 14.79
N PHE A 615 2.32 -9.99 14.97
CA PHE A 615 1.31 -10.69 14.15
C PHE A 615 -0.10 -10.22 14.52
N ALA A 616 -0.44 -10.24 15.81
CA ALA A 616 -1.72 -9.73 16.30
C ALA A 616 -1.92 -8.25 15.92
N ILE A 617 -0.85 -7.46 16.00
CA ILE A 617 -0.86 -6.04 15.59
C ILE A 617 -1.13 -5.90 14.10
N ALA A 618 -0.52 -6.73 13.24
CA ALA A 618 -0.74 -6.66 11.80
C ALA A 618 -2.16 -7.09 11.39
N GLU A 619 -2.73 -8.10 12.05
CA GLU A 619 -4.14 -8.50 11.85
C GLU A 619 -5.10 -7.37 12.25
N GLU A 620 -4.86 -6.74 13.39
CA GLU A 620 -5.66 -5.62 13.86
C GLU A 620 -5.48 -4.38 12.98
N ASP A 621 -4.26 -4.11 12.47
CA ASP A 621 -4.01 -3.01 11.52
C ASP A 621 -4.82 -3.21 10.22
N LEU A 622 -4.86 -4.44 9.70
CA LEU A 622 -5.69 -4.77 8.54
C LEU A 622 -7.18 -4.55 8.82
N ARG A 623 -7.65 -4.95 10.01
CA ARG A 623 -9.04 -4.77 10.42
C ARG A 623 -9.41 -3.29 10.58
N LEU A 624 -8.56 -2.50 11.23
CA LEU A 624 -8.81 -1.09 11.55
C LEU A 624 -8.70 -0.16 10.34
N ARG A 625 -7.94 -0.52 9.32
CA ARG A 625 -7.83 0.24 8.06
C ARG A 625 -9.08 0.20 7.19
N GLY A 626 -10.06 -0.66 7.51
CA GLY A 626 -11.25 -0.96 6.72
C GLY A 626 -12.23 0.19 6.41
N GLU A 627 -11.93 1.45 6.74
CA GLU A 627 -12.89 2.56 6.59
C GLU A 627 -12.35 3.84 5.92
N GLY A 628 -11.05 3.99 5.66
CA GLY A 628 -10.54 5.24 5.09
C GLY A 628 -9.11 5.14 4.59
N ASP A 629 -8.98 5.19 3.27
CA ASP A 629 -7.73 5.46 2.56
C ASP A 629 -6.60 4.41 2.71
N VAL A 630 -6.79 3.25 2.08
CA VAL A 630 -5.79 2.17 2.00
C VAL A 630 -4.79 2.38 0.85
N LEU A 631 -5.03 3.32 -0.05
CA LEU A 631 -4.23 3.51 -1.27
C LEU A 631 -3.70 4.94 -1.39
N GLY A 632 -3.15 5.48 -0.28
CA GLY A 632 -2.14 6.51 -0.35
C GLY A 632 -1.10 6.12 -1.41
N THR A 633 -1.17 6.82 -2.54
CA THR A 633 -0.24 6.82 -3.68
C THR A 633 0.90 5.80 -3.61
N ARG A 634 0.69 4.63 -4.23
CA ARG A 634 1.76 3.68 -4.61
C ARG A 634 2.74 3.34 -3.48
N GLN A 635 2.30 2.64 -2.43
CA GLN A 635 3.25 1.86 -1.64
C GLN A 635 3.91 0.80 -2.53
N SER A 636 5.23 0.87 -2.65
CA SER A 636 6.04 -0.04 -3.45
C SER A 636 5.87 -1.49 -2.96
N GLY A 637 5.23 -2.33 -3.78
CA GLY A 637 5.24 -3.79 -3.57
C GLY A 637 3.88 -4.46 -3.34
N PHE A 638 2.79 -3.71 -3.16
CA PHE A 638 1.43 -4.28 -3.12
C PHE A 638 0.78 -4.24 -4.51
N PRO A 639 0.17 -5.34 -5.00
CA PRO A 639 -0.76 -5.30 -6.12
C PRO A 639 -1.92 -4.35 -5.82
N GLY A 640 -2.02 -3.24 -6.55
CA GLY A 640 -3.23 -2.44 -6.56
C GLY A 640 -4.33 -3.19 -7.32
N PHE A 641 -5.30 -3.74 -6.61
CA PHE A 641 -6.53 -4.25 -7.21
C PHE A 641 -7.44 -3.06 -7.54
N ALA A 642 -7.97 -3.01 -8.76
CA ALA A 642 -8.86 -1.93 -9.20
C ALA A 642 -10.29 -2.11 -8.68
N LEU A 643 -10.74 -3.36 -8.53
CA LEU A 643 -12.13 -3.72 -8.21
C LEU A 643 -12.21 -4.43 -6.86
N ALA A 644 -11.29 -5.35 -6.59
CA ALA A 644 -11.28 -6.14 -5.37
C ALA A 644 -10.74 -5.35 -4.17
N ARG A 645 -11.61 -5.10 -3.20
CA ARG A 645 -11.24 -4.63 -1.85
C ARG A 645 -10.96 -5.82 -0.94
N LEU A 646 -9.69 -6.11 -0.63
CA LEU A 646 -9.32 -7.33 0.11
C LEU A 646 -9.90 -7.38 1.53
N GLU A 647 -10.19 -6.23 2.12
CA GLU A 647 -10.78 -6.09 3.45
C GLU A 647 -12.16 -6.77 3.50
N LEU A 648 -12.91 -6.65 2.41
CA LEU A 648 -14.28 -7.15 2.29
C LEU A 648 -14.39 -8.42 1.44
N HIS A 649 -13.46 -8.61 0.50
CA HIS A 649 -13.46 -9.74 -0.44
C HIS A 649 -12.46 -10.85 -0.08
N SER A 650 -11.77 -10.78 1.06
CA SER A 650 -10.80 -11.81 1.44
C SER A 650 -11.41 -13.22 1.48
N ALA A 651 -12.70 -13.33 1.80
CA ALA A 651 -13.44 -14.59 1.78
C ALA A 651 -13.58 -15.23 0.38
N LEU A 652 -13.45 -14.44 -0.70
CA LEU A 652 -13.51 -14.93 -2.09
C LEU A 652 -12.19 -15.58 -2.55
N LEU A 653 -11.07 -15.29 -1.88
CA LEU A 653 -9.74 -15.74 -2.28
C LEU A 653 -9.56 -17.27 -2.28
N PRO A 654 -10.00 -18.02 -1.26
CA PRO A 654 -9.86 -19.48 -1.27
C PRO A 654 -10.56 -20.12 -2.47
N GLU A 655 -11.75 -19.63 -2.81
CA GLU A 655 -12.53 -20.10 -3.96
C GLU A 655 -11.89 -19.70 -5.30
N ALA A 656 -11.37 -18.46 -5.41
CA ALA A 656 -10.60 -18.03 -6.58
C ALA A 656 -9.34 -18.89 -6.80
N ARG A 657 -8.64 -19.24 -5.71
CA ARG A 657 -7.46 -20.12 -5.75
C ARG A 657 -7.84 -21.54 -6.17
N ALA A 658 -8.88 -22.12 -5.57
CA ALA A 658 -9.35 -23.45 -5.92
C ALA A 658 -9.81 -23.52 -7.38
N THR A 659 -10.50 -22.48 -7.84
CA THR A 659 -10.95 -22.34 -9.22
C THR A 659 -9.77 -22.24 -10.18
N ALA A 660 -8.77 -21.40 -9.90
CA ALA A 660 -7.57 -21.30 -10.72
C ALA A 660 -6.82 -22.64 -10.84
N ALA A 661 -6.67 -23.36 -9.72
CA ALA A 661 -6.02 -24.67 -9.71
C ALA A 661 -6.81 -25.71 -10.53
N ALA A 662 -8.14 -25.74 -10.41
CA ALA A 662 -8.99 -26.65 -11.17
C ALA A 662 -8.98 -26.36 -12.69
N LEU A 663 -8.89 -25.08 -13.07
CA LEU A 663 -8.80 -24.68 -14.48
C LEU A 663 -7.45 -25.08 -15.08
N LEU A 664 -6.34 -24.80 -14.40
CA LEU A 664 -5.00 -25.15 -14.90
C LEU A 664 -4.74 -26.65 -14.89
N ALA A 665 -5.35 -27.42 -13.98
CA ALA A 665 -5.28 -28.88 -14.02
C ALA A 665 -5.91 -29.49 -15.28
N ARG A 666 -6.82 -28.76 -15.96
CA ARG A 666 -7.42 -29.19 -17.23
C ARG A 666 -6.60 -28.73 -18.44
N ASP A 667 -6.01 -27.54 -18.36
CA ASP A 667 -5.22 -26.91 -19.43
C ASP A 667 -4.13 -26.03 -18.81
N GLU A 668 -2.95 -26.61 -18.58
CA GLU A 668 -1.85 -25.96 -17.85
C GLU A 668 -1.34 -24.69 -18.55
N GLY A 669 -1.40 -24.67 -19.88
CA GLY A 669 -0.96 -23.55 -20.70
C GLY A 669 -2.08 -22.60 -21.12
N LEU A 670 -3.34 -22.83 -20.69
CA LEU A 670 -4.52 -22.15 -21.20
C LEU A 670 -4.50 -21.99 -22.73
N THR A 671 -4.11 -23.03 -23.48
CA THR A 671 -3.91 -22.94 -24.95
C THR A 671 -5.14 -23.39 -25.74
N SER A 672 -6.04 -24.17 -25.13
CA SER A 672 -7.23 -24.70 -25.79
C SER A 672 -8.23 -23.61 -26.18
N GLU A 673 -9.16 -23.91 -27.09
CA GLU A 673 -10.28 -23.01 -27.41
C GLU A 673 -11.20 -22.78 -26.20
N ASP A 674 -11.40 -23.80 -25.36
CA ASP A 674 -12.19 -23.72 -24.13
C ASP A 674 -11.60 -22.74 -23.10
N SER A 675 -10.28 -22.51 -23.15
CA SER A 675 -9.56 -21.53 -22.32
C SER A 675 -9.58 -20.10 -22.89
N ALA A 676 -10.18 -19.86 -24.06
CA ALA A 676 -10.24 -18.53 -24.66
C ALA A 676 -10.86 -17.45 -23.75
N PRO A 677 -11.97 -17.72 -23.01
CA PRO A 677 -12.52 -16.75 -22.06
C PRO A 677 -11.55 -16.41 -20.91
N LEU A 678 -10.75 -17.38 -20.45
CA LEU A 678 -9.75 -17.17 -19.39
C LEU A 678 -8.58 -16.31 -19.87
N ARG A 679 -8.14 -16.49 -21.12
CA ARG A 679 -7.16 -15.59 -21.74
C ARG A 679 -7.73 -14.17 -21.86
N ALA A 680 -9.01 -14.02 -22.20
CA ALA A 680 -9.68 -12.73 -22.23
C ALA A 680 -9.70 -12.06 -20.84
N LEU A 681 -10.00 -12.83 -19.79
CA LEU A 681 -9.95 -12.37 -18.40
C LEU A 681 -8.55 -11.86 -18.00
N LEU A 682 -7.49 -12.60 -18.33
CA LEU A 682 -6.10 -12.20 -18.06
C LEU A 682 -5.71 -10.91 -18.78
N TYR A 683 -6.12 -10.77 -20.04
CA TYR A 683 -5.92 -9.52 -20.80
C TYR A 683 -6.66 -8.35 -20.16
N LEU A 684 -7.95 -8.52 -19.82
CA LEU A 684 -8.81 -7.49 -19.25
C LEU A 684 -8.19 -6.85 -18.01
N HIS A 685 -7.61 -7.66 -17.12
CA HIS A 685 -6.95 -7.21 -15.89
C HIS A 685 -5.45 -6.88 -16.06
N GLY A 686 -4.95 -6.76 -17.30
CA GLY A 686 -3.58 -6.31 -17.58
C GLY A 686 -2.49 -7.21 -16.98
N ARG A 687 -2.71 -8.52 -16.97
CA ARG A 687 -1.79 -9.49 -16.38
C ARG A 687 -0.66 -9.84 -17.35
N ASP A 688 0.16 -8.84 -17.69
CA ASP A 688 1.21 -8.93 -18.71
C ASP A 688 2.23 -10.06 -18.47
N ALA A 689 2.51 -10.39 -17.20
CA ALA A 689 3.38 -11.50 -16.84
C ALA A 689 2.80 -12.85 -17.31
N ALA A 690 1.51 -13.11 -17.02
CA ALA A 690 0.83 -14.31 -17.52
C ALA A 690 0.83 -14.33 -19.06
N MET A 691 0.58 -13.18 -19.68
CA MET A 691 0.51 -13.09 -21.14
C MET A 691 1.84 -13.36 -21.84
N ARG A 692 2.98 -13.05 -21.20
CA ARG A 692 4.31 -13.40 -21.72
C ARG A 692 4.56 -14.90 -21.68
N PHE A 693 4.11 -15.59 -20.63
CA PHE A 693 4.26 -17.04 -20.51
C PHE A 693 3.37 -17.77 -21.52
N LEU A 694 2.13 -17.32 -21.70
CA LEU A 694 1.20 -17.84 -22.70
C LEU A 694 1.64 -17.62 -24.16
N ALA A 695 2.62 -16.76 -24.41
CA ALA A 695 3.19 -16.51 -25.74
C ALA A 695 4.53 -17.23 -25.96
N ALA A 696 5.09 -17.86 -24.91
CA ALA A 696 6.36 -18.56 -24.94
C ALA A 696 6.21 -20.09 -25.06
N GLY A 697 5.02 -20.62 -24.73
CA GLY A 697 4.56 -21.95 -25.16
C GLY A 697 3.72 -21.82 -26.42
#